data_AF-A0A8H5F1Y7-F1
#
_entry.id   AF-A0A8H5F1Y7-F1
#
_cell.length_a   1.000
_cell.length_b   1.000
_cell.length_c   1.000
_cell.angle_alpha   90.00
_cell.angle_beta   90.00
_cell.angle_gamma   90.00
#
_symmetry.space_group_name_H-M   'P 1'
#
loop_
_entity.id
_entity.type
_entity.pdbx_description
1 polymer ?
#
loop_
_entity_poly.entity_id
_entity_poly.type
_entity_poly.pdbx_seq_one_letter_code
_entity_poly.pdbx_strand_id
1 'polypeptide(L)'
;MISNVIAFEHPSKKIYERLPMCKDELSEVISILYTGTTPPSDDDLKRTPVLVRREKIRRALEWLKLNHKDYADLSIDYETLATYDLEGVPIGVLRSEALDGEGNVLAAAKSVFETEHEQGTEDGPCPFTVHGLTAERHGNMTPTQRKVAAMQYLKSGGSSLAIGHDTSPQSIWKNPALYPQMFPWLYPYGHGGVGQDTHTSSFSRVNHVKWLLMYHDKRFQVDANFIIILENHKLITQSSKGSFISMRRNNFSKVADAISKLDPGVLLTIAERLKNGGRFFPQTPEEGKCSKLMDQLDVVGSYVDGSLARKKYQRGEIWSLINFMNTPSWFITVSPADSKHPLCIYWASRDVEFKPEIKGYKERQHLVTRNPVACARFFHHVVLLFIKHICGWSEDGPKRGLFGTPAAFYGTVEEQGRKTLHLHFLLWILGQLPLNVVRERLMSEDSEFTRELTEYIESCFIGEFMTGSKEEVEARVPRIPEAEDRGIHTILVDESMIPEGYRDPTLTMPEAPPPNFCDDPESCRCDKCMDLLSWWERFKMTVDDILIRSNVHSCFGRKDNKGKDQGEPGETEKIPKVHATGKGCINKQGVCTARFPRPVFMQTLVDRKTGHIDIKKQESSINDVSPAVTATNRCNTDARCLLSGTSVKAVVGYVTDYITKGWLKTHQVFSATYDAFTKNEEVLNSDQEEKAGNGARRMIMKVVNSLSSKMEIGAPMAALYLLENPDHYTSHEFVPFYWKNYMNYVQSEWKALLDMAEPTDDEIANTPEDVGVSRTNATFNPTLDDTMAAVFDELGDSLDSEPNDCPAIKVENHDDDVILLSAGAATFPSGNPALKPEPDALPEDDDYPIESYQTGNEETVQITRSNGYYLAKSNTDDYRHRPTQLEVEAPQKTCGGLRSLQITLSHPPMP
;
A
#
# COMPACT_ATOMS: atom_id res chain seq x y z
N MET A 1 3.93 8.23 -10.49
CA MET A 1 2.99 8.72 -11.53
C MET A 1 1.88 9.50 -10.84
N ILE A 2 1.47 10.67 -11.36
CA ILE A 2 0.44 11.55 -10.74
C ILE A 2 -0.64 11.97 -11.76
N SER A 3 -0.98 11.11 -12.74
CA SER A 3 -1.98 11.44 -13.76
C SER A 3 -2.53 10.21 -14.48
N ASN A 4 -3.67 10.39 -15.15
CA ASN A 4 -4.24 9.42 -16.08
C ASN A 4 -3.72 9.65 -17.51
N VAL A 5 -3.45 8.56 -18.22
CA VAL A 5 -2.98 8.57 -19.61
C VAL A 5 -4.17 8.40 -20.53
N ILE A 6 -4.30 9.33 -21.46
CA ILE A 6 -5.25 9.27 -22.57
C ILE A 6 -4.44 9.47 -23.84
N ALA A 7 -4.65 8.59 -24.82
CA ALA A 7 -4.02 8.70 -26.12
C ALA A 7 -4.97 9.40 -27.09
N PHE A 8 -4.47 10.38 -27.83
CA PHE A 8 -5.16 10.93 -29.00
C PHE A 8 -4.34 10.56 -30.22
N GLU A 9 -5.02 10.23 -31.32
CA GLU A 9 -4.31 10.09 -32.58
C GLU A 9 -3.85 11.45 -33.02
N HIS A 10 -2.55 11.57 -33.22
CA HIS A 10 -2.00 12.72 -33.86
C HIS A 10 -2.16 12.51 -35.37
N PRO A 11 -2.77 13.44 -36.13
CA PRO A 11 -2.96 13.29 -37.57
C PRO A 11 -1.65 13.49 -38.34
N SER A 12 -0.54 12.93 -37.86
CA SER A 12 0.77 12.95 -38.51
C SER A 12 0.70 12.42 -39.93
N LYS A 13 -0.22 11.47 -40.21
CA LYS A 13 -0.48 10.95 -41.55
C LYS A 13 -1.04 11.99 -42.53
N LYS A 14 -1.66 13.07 -42.03
CA LYS A 14 -2.06 14.23 -42.83
C LYS A 14 -0.95 15.27 -42.99
N ILE A 15 0.15 15.15 -42.24
CA ILE A 15 1.20 16.19 -42.19
C ILE A 15 2.51 15.70 -42.83
N TYR A 16 2.90 14.42 -42.73
CA TYR A 16 4.19 13.96 -43.28
C TYR A 16 4.12 12.60 -43.98
N GLU A 17 3.73 12.60 -45.25
CA GLU A 17 4.14 11.56 -46.19
C GLU A 17 5.66 11.60 -46.44
N ARG A 18 6.34 12.70 -46.07
CA ARG A 18 7.75 12.97 -46.34
C ARG A 18 8.49 13.36 -45.04
N LEU A 19 9.49 12.60 -44.62
CA LEU A 19 10.33 12.86 -43.43
C LEU A 19 11.83 12.86 -43.75
N PRO A 20 12.69 13.60 -43.02
CA PRO A 20 12.34 14.52 -41.93
C PRO A 20 11.78 15.85 -42.45
N MET A 21 11.09 16.57 -41.56
CA MET A 21 10.60 17.94 -41.79
C MET A 21 11.77 18.92 -41.94
N CYS A 22 11.59 20.09 -42.56
CA CYS A 22 12.66 21.10 -42.54
C CYS A 22 12.78 21.75 -41.14
N LYS A 23 13.96 22.32 -40.81
CA LYS A 23 14.22 22.90 -39.48
C LYS A 23 13.27 24.05 -39.13
N ASP A 24 12.87 24.84 -40.13
CA ASP A 24 11.99 26.00 -39.94
C ASP A 24 10.58 25.54 -39.55
N GLU A 25 9.99 24.60 -40.30
CA GLU A 25 8.72 23.95 -39.95
C GLU A 25 8.79 23.23 -38.59
N LEU A 26 9.90 22.54 -38.30
CA LEU A 26 10.07 21.84 -37.02
C LEU A 26 10.07 22.82 -35.84
N SER A 27 10.62 24.02 -36.04
CA SER A 27 10.65 25.09 -35.03
C SER A 27 9.27 25.72 -34.78
N GLU A 28 8.32 25.58 -35.72
CA GLU A 28 6.93 25.98 -35.52
C GLU A 28 6.13 24.96 -34.71
N VAL A 29 6.55 23.68 -34.72
CA VAL A 29 5.88 22.56 -34.04
C VAL A 29 6.43 22.33 -32.63
N ILE A 30 7.75 22.46 -32.48
CA ILE A 30 8.47 22.14 -31.26
C ILE A 30 9.32 23.35 -30.88
N SER A 31 9.22 23.75 -29.61
CA SER A 31 10.12 24.74 -29.02
C SER A 31 10.76 24.14 -27.77
N ILE A 32 12.06 24.35 -27.62
CA ILE A 32 12.79 23.91 -26.42
C ILE A 32 12.94 25.13 -25.53
N LEU A 33 12.37 25.05 -24.32
CA LEU A 33 12.56 26.07 -23.31
C LEU A 33 13.59 25.59 -22.30
N TYR A 34 14.70 26.30 -22.20
CA TYR A 34 15.66 26.15 -21.14
C TYR A 34 15.40 27.20 -20.05
N THR A 35 15.31 26.76 -18.80
CA THR A 35 15.07 27.63 -17.65
C THR A 35 16.30 27.58 -16.74
N GLY A 36 16.99 28.70 -16.57
CA GLY A 36 18.19 28.76 -15.75
C GLY A 36 18.93 30.11 -15.83
N THR A 37 19.82 30.34 -14.87
CA THR A 37 20.60 31.58 -14.75
C THR A 37 21.60 31.75 -15.88
N THR A 38 22.22 30.66 -16.36
CA THR A 38 23.15 30.63 -17.51
C THR A 38 22.63 29.75 -18.64
N PRO A 39 22.89 30.07 -19.92
CA PRO A 39 22.55 29.20 -21.06
C PRO A 39 23.12 27.78 -20.88
N PRO A 40 22.47 26.74 -21.45
CA PRO A 40 22.96 25.37 -21.37
C PRO A 40 24.29 25.25 -22.11
N SER A 41 25.25 24.55 -21.52
CA SER A 41 26.49 24.16 -22.20
C SER A 41 26.25 23.03 -23.21
N ASP A 42 27.21 22.79 -24.10
CA ASP A 42 27.16 21.65 -25.03
C ASP A 42 27.08 20.31 -24.29
N ASP A 43 27.70 20.21 -23.12
CA ASP A 43 27.63 19.01 -22.28
C ASP A 43 26.27 18.85 -21.60
N ASP A 44 25.59 19.95 -21.25
CA ASP A 44 24.20 19.91 -20.79
C ASP A 44 23.29 19.41 -21.91
N LEU A 45 23.43 19.95 -23.13
CA LEU A 45 22.64 19.54 -24.29
C LEU A 45 22.85 18.06 -24.66
N LYS A 46 24.08 17.52 -24.55
CA LYS A 46 24.36 16.09 -24.77
C LYS A 46 23.63 15.17 -23.79
N ARG A 47 23.26 15.68 -22.62
CA ARG A 47 22.52 14.93 -21.58
C ARG A 47 21.01 15.00 -21.78
N THR A 48 20.52 15.82 -22.71
CA THR A 48 19.09 15.96 -23.02
C THR A 48 18.65 15.04 -24.17
N PRO A 49 17.35 14.72 -24.30
CA PRO A 49 16.82 13.96 -25.44
C PRO A 49 16.72 14.78 -26.74
N VAL A 50 17.03 16.08 -26.72
CA VAL A 50 16.80 16.98 -27.87
C VAL A 50 17.94 16.95 -28.89
N LEU A 51 19.06 16.31 -28.54
CA LEU A 51 20.19 16.14 -29.43
C LEU A 51 19.87 15.04 -30.46
N VAL A 52 19.92 15.42 -31.73
CA VAL A 52 19.70 14.51 -32.84
C VAL A 52 21.00 14.27 -33.61
N ARG A 53 21.13 13.07 -34.19
CA ARG A 53 22.23 12.72 -35.08
C ARG A 53 21.65 12.38 -36.44
N ARG A 54 22.04 13.14 -37.46
CA ARG A 54 21.51 13.00 -38.84
C ARG A 54 21.55 11.57 -39.34
N GLU A 55 22.68 10.90 -39.14
CA GLU A 55 22.88 9.52 -39.60
C GLU A 55 22.02 8.51 -38.82
N LYS A 56 21.72 8.77 -37.54
CA LYS A 56 20.82 7.91 -36.76
C LYS A 56 19.38 8.06 -37.21
N ILE A 57 18.95 9.29 -37.54
CA ILE A 57 17.63 9.56 -38.11
C ILE A 57 17.49 8.84 -39.46
N ARG A 58 18.46 9.03 -40.38
CA ARG A 58 18.47 8.36 -41.69
C ARG A 58 18.24 6.86 -41.56
N ARG A 59 19.07 6.21 -40.75
CA ARG A 59 19.02 4.76 -40.52
C ARG A 59 17.70 4.32 -39.88
N ALA A 60 17.16 5.10 -38.95
CA ALA A 60 15.88 4.79 -38.32
C ALA A 60 14.73 4.86 -39.34
N LEU A 61 14.66 5.91 -40.16
CA LEU A 61 13.62 6.07 -41.18
C LEU A 61 13.69 4.99 -42.26
N GLU A 62 14.88 4.68 -42.78
CA GLU A 62 15.08 3.61 -43.75
C GLU A 62 14.68 2.26 -43.18
N TRP A 63 15.07 1.99 -41.93
CA TRP A 63 14.72 0.75 -41.26
C TRP A 63 13.21 0.64 -41.03
N LEU A 64 12.56 1.70 -40.54
CA LEU A 64 11.11 1.74 -40.31
C LEU A 64 10.34 1.56 -41.62
N LYS A 65 10.73 2.27 -42.69
CA LYS A 65 10.10 2.12 -44.02
C LYS A 65 10.17 0.69 -44.53
N LEU A 66 11.30 0.03 -44.34
CA LEU A 66 11.51 -1.34 -44.80
C LEU A 66 10.75 -2.38 -43.96
N ASN A 67 10.64 -2.18 -42.64
CA ASN A 67 10.25 -3.25 -41.71
C ASN A 67 8.94 -3.00 -40.96
N HIS A 68 8.53 -1.75 -40.75
CA HIS A 68 7.36 -1.42 -39.94
C HIS A 68 6.14 -1.17 -40.83
N LYS A 69 5.08 -1.96 -40.63
CA LYS A 69 3.88 -1.93 -41.50
C LYS A 69 3.27 -0.52 -41.66
N ASP A 70 3.28 0.28 -40.59
CA ASP A 70 2.67 1.61 -40.55
C ASP A 70 3.55 2.72 -41.16
N TYR A 71 4.79 2.40 -41.59
CA TYR A 71 5.72 3.33 -42.25
C TYR A 71 6.05 2.91 -43.70
N ALA A 72 5.37 1.91 -44.26
CA ALA A 72 5.67 1.39 -45.59
C ALA A 72 5.46 2.44 -46.71
N ASP A 73 4.49 3.34 -46.51
CA ASP A 73 4.14 4.45 -47.41
C ASP A 73 4.98 5.72 -47.16
N LEU A 74 5.92 5.72 -46.21
CA LEU A 74 6.77 6.86 -45.89
C LEU A 74 7.71 7.22 -47.05
N SER A 75 7.72 8.48 -47.49
CA SER A 75 8.77 9.07 -48.33
C SER A 75 9.90 9.65 -47.47
N ILE A 76 11.15 9.38 -47.84
CA ILE A 76 12.32 9.90 -47.10
C ILE A 76 12.93 11.04 -47.91
N ASP A 77 12.98 12.22 -47.32
CA ASP A 77 13.56 13.42 -47.91
C ASP A 77 15.05 13.53 -47.61
N TYR A 78 15.88 12.98 -48.49
CA TYR A 78 17.32 13.02 -48.34
C TYR A 78 17.90 14.43 -48.48
N GLU A 79 17.24 15.32 -49.23
CA GLU A 79 17.69 16.70 -49.43
C GLU A 79 17.47 17.53 -48.15
N THR A 80 16.26 17.50 -47.59
CA THR A 80 15.97 18.13 -46.29
C THR A 80 16.82 17.51 -45.18
N LEU A 81 17.01 16.19 -45.17
CA LEU A 81 17.87 15.54 -44.18
C LEU A 81 19.32 16.06 -44.26
N ALA A 82 19.84 16.39 -45.44
CA ALA A 82 21.19 16.93 -45.61
C ALA A 82 21.37 18.33 -45.00
N THR A 83 20.29 19.09 -44.80
CA THR A 83 20.33 20.42 -44.15
C THR A 83 20.44 20.33 -42.63
N TYR A 84 20.25 19.14 -42.05
CA TYR A 84 20.51 18.90 -40.63
C TYR A 84 22.02 18.80 -40.37
N ASP A 85 22.41 19.33 -39.21
CA ASP A 85 23.77 19.19 -38.73
C ASP A 85 24.08 17.72 -38.46
N LEU A 86 25.35 17.34 -38.52
CA LEU A 86 25.77 15.96 -38.27
C LEU A 86 25.30 15.49 -36.88
N GLU A 87 25.43 16.39 -35.90
CA GLU A 87 25.03 16.23 -34.51
C GLU A 87 24.68 17.60 -33.95
N GLY A 88 23.53 17.72 -33.27
CA GLY A 88 23.10 18.98 -32.66
C GLY A 88 21.62 19.00 -32.31
N VAL A 89 21.17 20.13 -31.77
CA VAL A 89 19.75 20.38 -31.53
C VAL A 89 19.14 20.97 -32.81
N PRO A 90 18.07 20.38 -33.36
CA PRO A 90 17.58 20.75 -34.69
C PRO A 90 16.78 22.07 -34.73
N ILE A 91 16.42 22.60 -33.56
CA ILE A 91 15.57 23.78 -33.37
C ILE A 91 16.21 24.73 -32.34
N GLY A 92 15.76 25.99 -32.31
CA GLY A 92 16.24 26.98 -31.35
C GLY A 92 15.90 26.61 -29.90
N VAL A 93 16.86 26.82 -28.99
CA VAL A 93 16.65 26.73 -27.54
C VAL A 93 16.32 28.13 -27.02
N LEU A 94 15.06 28.32 -26.61
CA LEU A 94 14.58 29.55 -25.99
C LEU A 94 15.01 29.57 -24.51
N ARG A 95 15.43 30.73 -24.02
CA ARG A 95 15.80 30.92 -22.60
C ARG A 95 14.67 31.60 -21.85
N SER A 96 14.26 31.02 -20.74
CA SER A 96 13.50 31.69 -19.68
C SER A 96 14.44 31.98 -18.51
N GLU A 97 14.56 33.24 -18.11
CA GLU A 97 15.28 33.60 -16.90
C GLU A 97 14.42 33.22 -15.68
N ALA A 98 14.97 32.38 -14.80
CA ALA A 98 14.35 32.10 -13.50
C ALA A 98 14.82 33.14 -12.48
N LEU A 99 13.92 33.63 -11.63
CA LEU A 99 14.26 34.49 -10.50
C LEU A 99 14.85 33.65 -9.36
N ASP A 100 15.79 34.21 -8.60
CA ASP A 100 16.36 33.56 -7.41
C ASP A 100 15.23 33.11 -6.46
N GLY A 101 15.07 31.80 -6.26
CA GLY A 101 14.07 31.19 -5.38
C GLY A 101 12.86 30.55 -6.08
N GLU A 102 12.68 30.70 -7.40
CA GLU A 102 11.69 29.93 -8.16
C GLU A 102 12.26 28.58 -8.62
N GLY A 103 11.97 27.52 -7.86
CA GLY A 103 12.42 26.16 -8.23
C GLY A 103 11.82 25.67 -9.56
N ASN A 104 12.52 24.77 -10.24
CA ASN A 104 12.19 24.27 -11.60
C ASN A 104 10.99 23.29 -11.69
N VAL A 105 10.21 23.11 -10.63
CA VAL A 105 9.03 22.23 -10.59
C VAL A 105 7.76 23.07 -10.58
N LEU A 106 6.86 22.86 -11.55
CA LEU A 106 5.56 23.54 -11.60
C LEU A 106 4.73 23.24 -10.35
N ALA A 107 4.14 24.28 -9.74
CA ALA A 107 3.30 24.13 -8.54
C ALA A 107 2.12 23.14 -8.72
N ALA A 108 1.58 23.01 -9.94
CA ALA A 108 0.51 22.06 -10.26
C ALA A 108 0.99 20.60 -10.40
N ALA A 109 2.29 20.38 -10.63
CA ALA A 109 2.93 19.06 -10.69
C ALA A 109 3.54 18.63 -9.35
N LYS A 110 3.64 19.55 -8.38
CA LYS A 110 4.14 19.27 -7.02
C LYS A 110 3.17 18.36 -6.28
N SER A 111 3.68 17.28 -5.71
CA SER A 111 2.90 16.48 -4.76
C SER A 111 2.69 17.26 -3.45
N VAL A 112 1.66 16.90 -2.68
CA VAL A 112 1.36 17.51 -1.36
C VAL A 112 2.51 17.34 -0.35
N PHE A 113 3.46 16.43 -0.64
CA PHE A 113 4.58 16.07 0.24
C PHE A 113 5.95 16.40 -0.37
N GLU A 114 6.01 17.06 -1.54
CA GLU A 114 7.27 17.49 -2.14
C GLU A 114 7.75 18.81 -1.52
N THR A 115 9.01 18.82 -1.10
CA THR A 115 9.71 20.01 -0.63
C THR A 115 10.13 20.89 -1.83
N GLU A 116 10.34 22.18 -1.57
CA GLU A 116 10.70 23.23 -2.55
C GLU A 116 12.10 23.07 -3.18
N HIS A 117 12.57 21.85 -3.44
CA HIS A 117 13.84 21.62 -4.10
C HIS A 117 13.69 21.59 -5.62
N GLU A 118 14.69 22.11 -6.31
CA GLU A 118 14.86 21.90 -7.74
C GLU A 118 15.06 20.40 -8.02
N GLN A 119 14.33 19.86 -9.00
CA GLN A 119 14.49 18.50 -9.50
C GLN A 119 15.53 18.50 -10.62
N GLY A 120 16.67 17.84 -10.41
CA GLY A 120 17.74 17.79 -11.41
C GLY A 120 18.64 16.58 -11.23
N THR A 121 19.59 16.44 -12.15
CA THR A 121 20.64 15.42 -12.09
C THR A 121 21.99 16.10 -12.19
N GLU A 122 22.89 15.83 -11.25
CA GLU A 122 24.29 16.31 -11.33
C GLU A 122 25.04 15.59 -12.46
N ASP A 123 24.85 14.26 -12.57
CA ASP A 123 25.44 13.39 -13.59
C ASP A 123 24.35 12.63 -14.38
N GLY A 124 24.63 12.25 -15.64
CA GLY A 124 23.76 11.38 -16.45
C GLY A 124 22.63 12.12 -17.19
N PRO A 125 21.64 11.40 -17.75
CA PRO A 125 20.57 12.02 -18.54
C PRO A 125 19.79 13.07 -17.75
N CYS A 126 19.61 14.26 -18.33
CA CYS A 126 18.86 15.34 -17.72
C CYS A 126 17.36 15.01 -17.74
N PRO A 127 16.64 15.13 -16.60
CA PRO A 127 15.19 15.00 -16.60
C PRO A 127 14.61 16.11 -17.46
N PHE A 128 13.67 15.76 -18.33
CA PHE A 128 12.96 16.72 -19.15
C PHE A 128 11.47 16.48 -18.97
N THR A 129 10.73 17.57 -18.86
CA THR A 129 9.28 17.53 -18.74
C THR A 129 8.69 18.03 -20.05
N VAL A 130 7.88 17.20 -20.69
CA VAL A 130 7.11 17.63 -21.86
C VAL A 130 5.86 18.32 -21.36
N HIS A 131 5.83 19.64 -21.46
CA HIS A 131 4.62 20.40 -21.26
C HIS A 131 3.85 20.44 -22.58
N GLY A 132 2.74 19.71 -22.64
CA GLY A 132 1.73 20.02 -23.64
C GLY A 132 1.10 21.35 -23.27
N LEU A 133 1.31 22.40 -24.06
CA LEU A 133 0.58 23.66 -23.93
C LEU A 133 -0.89 23.44 -24.31
N THR A 134 -1.64 22.77 -23.44
CA THR A 134 -3.10 22.76 -23.49
C THR A 134 -3.60 24.01 -22.80
N ALA A 135 -3.36 25.15 -23.43
CA ALA A 135 -3.99 26.43 -23.12
C ALA A 135 -4.15 26.71 -21.61
N GLU A 136 -3.09 26.58 -20.80
CA GLU A 136 -3.16 26.77 -19.35
C GLU A 136 -3.47 28.24 -18.96
N ARG A 137 -3.27 29.19 -19.87
CA ARG A 137 -3.80 30.57 -19.71
C ARG A 137 -5.29 30.74 -20.05
N HIS A 138 -5.94 29.69 -20.55
CA HIS A 138 -7.32 29.75 -21.06
C HIS A 138 -8.23 28.64 -20.51
N GLY A 139 -7.80 27.87 -19.50
CA GLY A 139 -8.65 26.88 -18.84
C GLY A 139 -9.93 27.47 -18.26
N ASN A 140 -9.90 28.75 -17.87
CA ASN A 140 -11.05 29.51 -17.38
C ASN A 140 -11.84 30.25 -18.50
N MET A 141 -11.42 30.13 -19.77
CA MET A 141 -12.06 30.80 -20.90
C MET A 141 -13.00 29.86 -21.64
N THR A 142 -14.20 30.37 -21.90
CA THR A 142 -15.18 29.70 -22.76
C THR A 142 -14.61 29.48 -24.18
N PRO A 143 -15.12 28.51 -24.94
CA PRO A 143 -14.68 28.27 -26.33
C PRO A 143 -14.72 29.52 -27.22
N THR A 144 -15.69 30.42 -26.99
CA THR A 144 -15.82 31.70 -27.69
C THR A 144 -14.71 32.69 -27.31
N GLN A 145 -14.34 32.78 -26.04
CA GLN A 145 -13.25 33.62 -25.56
C GLN A 145 -11.89 33.13 -26.06
N ARG A 146 -11.69 31.80 -26.13
CA ARG A 146 -10.50 31.20 -26.75
C ARG A 146 -10.37 31.58 -28.23
N LYS A 147 -11.47 31.54 -28.99
CA LYS A 147 -11.50 31.98 -30.40
C LYS A 147 -11.16 33.47 -30.54
N VAL A 148 -11.69 34.33 -29.67
CA VAL A 148 -11.43 35.79 -29.72
C VAL A 148 -9.97 36.11 -29.38
N ALA A 149 -9.39 35.48 -28.36
CA ALA A 149 -7.98 35.68 -27.98
C ALA A 149 -7.03 35.16 -29.08
N ALA A 150 -7.31 33.99 -29.65
CA ALA A 150 -6.55 33.46 -30.79
C ALA A 150 -6.65 34.39 -32.02
N MET A 151 -7.83 34.93 -32.33
CA MET A 151 -8.01 35.90 -33.41
C MET A 151 -7.27 37.23 -33.14
N GLN A 152 -7.21 37.70 -31.90
CA GLN A 152 -6.46 38.91 -31.54
C GLN A 152 -4.96 38.70 -31.69
N TYR A 153 -4.44 37.55 -31.27
CA TYR A 153 -3.03 37.15 -31.41
C TYR A 153 -2.62 37.03 -32.90
N LEU A 154 -3.48 36.40 -33.71
CA LEU A 154 -3.30 36.31 -35.16
C LEU A 154 -3.39 37.69 -35.83
N LYS A 155 -4.30 38.57 -35.40
CA LYS A 155 -4.42 39.96 -35.90
C LYS A 155 -3.23 40.83 -35.52
N SER A 156 -2.54 40.57 -34.42
CA SER A 156 -1.29 41.26 -34.05
C SER A 156 -0.05 40.74 -34.79
N GLY A 157 -0.22 39.84 -35.77
CA GLY A 157 0.88 39.29 -36.56
C GLY A 157 1.63 38.14 -35.87
N GLY A 158 1.06 37.53 -34.83
CA GLY A 158 1.63 36.34 -34.20
C GLY A 158 1.51 35.12 -35.12
N SER A 159 2.62 34.44 -35.36
CA SER A 159 2.62 33.13 -36.03
C SER A 159 2.03 32.07 -35.10
N SER A 160 1.20 31.17 -35.64
CA SER A 160 0.70 30.03 -34.88
C SER A 160 0.57 28.81 -35.77
N LEU A 161 1.16 27.69 -35.34
CA LEU A 161 0.90 26.39 -35.94
C LEU A 161 -0.06 25.61 -35.03
N ALA A 162 -1.29 25.42 -35.51
CA ALA A 162 -2.31 24.65 -34.81
C ALA A 162 -2.20 23.19 -35.24
N ILE A 163 -1.52 22.37 -34.45
CA ILE A 163 -1.49 20.92 -34.66
C ILE A 163 -2.60 20.32 -33.81
N GLY A 164 -3.77 20.12 -34.43
CA GLY A 164 -4.87 19.42 -33.79
C GLY A 164 -4.52 17.94 -33.62
N HIS A 165 -4.84 17.36 -32.48
CA HIS A 165 -5.02 15.92 -32.37
C HIS A 165 -6.45 15.56 -32.84
N ASP A 166 -6.73 14.27 -33.08
CA ASP A 166 -8.10 13.84 -33.35
C ASP A 166 -9.04 14.32 -32.22
N THR A 167 -10.22 14.78 -32.60
CA THR A 167 -11.31 15.16 -31.68
C THR A 167 -11.66 14.06 -30.69
N SER A 168 -11.43 12.80 -31.06
CA SER A 168 -11.74 11.64 -30.21
C SER A 168 -10.46 10.95 -29.70
N PRO A 169 -10.42 10.54 -28.42
CA PRO A 169 -9.32 9.75 -27.90
C PRO A 169 -9.31 8.35 -28.52
N GLN A 170 -8.10 7.80 -28.68
CA GLN A 170 -7.90 6.42 -29.10
C GLN A 170 -8.37 5.46 -28.01
N SER A 171 -9.13 4.45 -28.41
CA SER A 171 -9.66 3.45 -27.48
C SER A 171 -8.54 2.57 -26.91
N ILE A 172 -8.53 2.38 -25.59
CA ILE A 172 -7.70 1.37 -24.91
C ILE A 172 -8.30 -0.04 -24.99
N TRP A 173 -9.55 -0.15 -25.47
CA TRP A 173 -10.29 -1.38 -25.68
C TRP A 173 -10.32 -1.76 -27.15
N LYS A 174 -10.06 -3.04 -27.45
CA LYS A 174 -10.10 -3.60 -28.81
C LYS A 174 -9.28 -2.79 -29.83
N ASN A 175 -8.13 -2.26 -29.40
CA ASN A 175 -7.22 -1.53 -30.27
C ASN A 175 -5.83 -2.20 -30.35
N PRO A 176 -5.69 -3.20 -31.24
CA PRO A 176 -4.47 -3.75 -31.81
C PRO A 176 -3.19 -2.94 -31.71
N ALA A 177 -3.36 -1.76 -32.27
CA ALA A 177 -2.32 -0.92 -32.81
C ALA A 177 -1.88 0.15 -31.81
N LEU A 178 -2.65 0.36 -30.73
CA LEU A 178 -2.38 1.42 -29.76
C LEU A 178 -0.94 1.39 -29.24
N TYR A 179 -0.50 0.27 -28.64
CA TYR A 179 0.86 0.17 -28.10
C TYR A 179 1.93 0.13 -29.19
N PRO A 180 1.77 -0.62 -30.31
CA PRO A 180 2.71 -0.53 -31.42
C PRO A 180 2.92 0.87 -31.98
N GLN A 181 1.85 1.67 -32.10
CA GLN A 181 1.92 3.04 -32.59
C GLN A 181 2.52 4.00 -31.56
N MET A 182 2.24 3.80 -30.26
CA MET A 182 2.84 4.61 -29.20
C MET A 182 4.32 4.31 -28.98
N PHE A 183 4.76 3.08 -29.24
CA PHE A 183 6.11 2.59 -28.94
C PHE A 183 6.74 1.83 -30.13
N PRO A 184 6.97 2.48 -31.28
CA PRO A 184 7.51 1.81 -32.46
C PRO A 184 8.89 1.19 -32.23
N TRP A 185 9.69 1.68 -31.26
CA TRP A 185 10.96 1.07 -30.88
C TRP A 185 10.81 -0.22 -30.06
N LEU A 186 9.70 -0.40 -29.35
CA LEU A 186 9.36 -1.64 -28.64
C LEU A 186 8.64 -2.64 -29.54
N TYR A 187 7.94 -2.14 -30.57
CA TYR A 187 7.24 -2.94 -31.58
C TYR A 187 7.76 -2.64 -32.98
N PRO A 188 9.00 -3.03 -33.29
CA PRO A 188 9.71 -2.57 -34.49
C PRO A 188 9.02 -2.95 -35.82
N TYR A 189 8.13 -3.95 -35.82
CA TYR A 189 7.37 -4.35 -37.02
C TYR A 189 5.93 -3.82 -37.05
N GLY A 190 5.47 -3.08 -36.03
CA GLY A 190 4.07 -2.65 -35.88
C GLY A 190 3.10 -3.79 -35.50
N HIS A 191 3.64 -4.94 -35.07
CA HIS A 191 2.87 -6.13 -34.68
C HIS A 191 3.14 -6.51 -33.22
N GLY A 192 2.30 -7.40 -32.67
CA GLY A 192 2.44 -7.91 -31.29
C GLY A 192 1.79 -7.04 -30.22
N GLY A 193 0.94 -6.07 -30.59
CA GLY A 193 0.22 -5.24 -29.63
C GLY A 193 -0.79 -6.02 -28.77
N VAL A 194 -1.12 -5.47 -27.60
CA VAL A 194 -2.05 -6.10 -26.65
C VAL A 194 -3.48 -6.13 -27.20
N GLY A 195 -4.15 -7.29 -27.10
CA GLY A 195 -5.55 -7.45 -27.52
C GLY A 195 -5.76 -7.79 -28.99
N GLN A 196 -4.82 -8.50 -29.61
CA GLN A 196 -4.96 -9.00 -30.99
C GLN A 196 -6.09 -10.02 -31.12
N ASP A 197 -6.87 -9.93 -32.20
CA ASP A 197 -7.99 -10.84 -32.45
C ASP A 197 -7.53 -12.30 -32.61
N THR A 198 -6.33 -12.51 -33.16
CA THR A 198 -5.68 -13.82 -33.30
C THR A 198 -5.33 -14.48 -31.96
N HIS A 199 -5.25 -13.70 -30.87
CA HIS A 199 -4.96 -14.20 -29.52
C HIS A 199 -6.23 -14.38 -28.68
N THR A 200 -7.38 -13.88 -29.16
CA THR A 200 -8.66 -14.02 -28.47
C THR A 200 -8.99 -15.51 -28.35
N SER A 201 -9.10 -16.02 -27.11
CA SER A 201 -9.21 -17.42 -26.67
C SER A 201 -7.91 -18.13 -26.27
N SER A 202 -6.75 -17.81 -26.85
CA SER A 202 -5.49 -18.48 -26.50
C SER A 202 -4.72 -17.78 -25.37
N PHE A 203 -4.88 -16.47 -25.19
CA PHE A 203 -4.13 -15.71 -24.18
C PHE A 203 -4.86 -14.47 -23.67
N SER A 204 -4.87 -14.25 -22.35
CA SER A 204 -5.50 -13.08 -21.75
C SER A 204 -4.64 -11.81 -21.93
N ARG A 205 -5.27 -10.62 -21.89
CA ARG A 205 -4.56 -9.33 -21.88
C ARG A 205 -3.49 -9.27 -20.78
N VAL A 206 -3.83 -9.77 -19.60
CA VAL A 206 -2.94 -9.81 -18.43
C VAL A 206 -1.72 -10.66 -18.74
N ASN A 207 -1.91 -11.89 -19.24
CA ASN A 207 -0.78 -12.76 -19.55
C ASN A 207 0.07 -12.20 -20.69
N HIS A 208 -0.52 -11.48 -21.66
CA HIS A 208 0.23 -10.79 -22.72
C HIS A 208 1.14 -9.71 -22.16
N VAL A 209 0.64 -8.90 -21.24
CA VAL A 209 1.48 -7.91 -20.55
C VAL A 209 2.61 -8.60 -19.77
N LYS A 210 2.32 -9.66 -19.00
CA LYS A 210 3.36 -10.42 -18.30
C LYS A 210 4.43 -10.94 -19.26
N TRP A 211 4.02 -11.50 -20.40
CA TRP A 211 4.95 -12.00 -21.41
C TRP A 211 5.82 -10.89 -22.00
N LEU A 212 5.25 -9.72 -22.32
CA LEU A 212 6.00 -8.55 -22.80
C LEU A 212 7.02 -8.10 -21.76
N LEU A 213 6.62 -8.00 -20.49
CA LEU A 213 7.52 -7.68 -19.38
C LEU A 213 8.56 -8.78 -19.13
N MET A 214 8.35 -10.00 -19.61
CA MET A 214 9.30 -11.12 -19.51
C MET A 214 10.02 -11.41 -20.83
N TYR A 215 9.91 -10.51 -21.80
CA TYR A 215 10.54 -10.68 -23.11
C TYR A 215 12.07 -10.72 -22.98
N HIS A 216 12.71 -11.62 -23.74
CA HIS A 216 14.10 -12.04 -23.52
C HIS A 216 15.13 -10.89 -23.52
N ASP A 217 14.95 -9.86 -24.34
CA ASP A 217 15.88 -8.73 -24.47
C ASP A 217 15.64 -7.62 -23.44
N LYS A 218 14.64 -7.78 -22.57
CA LYS A 218 14.23 -6.86 -21.50
C LYS A 218 13.83 -5.46 -21.97
N ARG A 219 13.63 -5.22 -23.29
CA ARG A 219 13.34 -3.88 -23.82
C ARG A 219 12.09 -3.25 -23.22
N PHE A 220 11.06 -4.04 -22.94
CA PHE A 220 9.82 -3.59 -22.30
C PHE A 220 9.99 -3.32 -20.80
N GLN A 221 10.95 -3.99 -20.13
CA GLN A 221 11.24 -3.77 -18.72
C GLN A 221 11.98 -2.44 -18.48
N VAL A 222 12.77 -2.00 -19.47
CA VAL A 222 13.66 -0.84 -19.34
C VAL A 222 13.08 0.46 -19.89
N ASP A 223 11.88 0.41 -20.46
CA ASP A 223 11.17 1.59 -20.94
C ASP A 223 10.30 2.17 -19.82
N ALA A 224 10.71 3.34 -19.32
CA ALA A 224 10.05 3.99 -18.19
C ALA A 224 8.58 4.37 -18.50
N ASN A 225 8.29 4.77 -19.74
CA ASN A 225 6.95 5.20 -20.14
C ASN A 225 6.01 4.01 -20.33
N PHE A 226 6.54 2.89 -20.86
CA PHE A 226 5.74 1.70 -21.15
C PHE A 226 5.07 1.13 -19.89
N ILE A 227 5.83 0.97 -18.80
CA ILE A 227 5.33 0.42 -17.53
C ILE A 227 4.25 1.33 -16.93
N ILE A 228 4.54 2.64 -16.91
CA ILE A 228 3.65 3.67 -16.38
C ILE A 228 2.33 3.71 -17.16
N ILE A 229 2.40 3.70 -18.49
CA ILE A 229 1.20 3.72 -19.37
C ILE A 229 0.40 2.42 -19.24
N LEU A 230 1.07 1.26 -19.17
CA LEU A 230 0.40 -0.03 -18.98
C LEU A 230 -0.37 -0.06 -17.66
N GLU A 231 0.27 0.34 -16.56
CA GLU A 231 -0.37 0.34 -15.24
C GLU A 231 -1.55 1.30 -15.21
N ASN A 232 -1.39 2.51 -15.75
CA ASN A 232 -2.51 3.44 -15.78
C ASN A 232 -3.70 2.92 -16.60
N HIS A 233 -3.46 2.37 -17.80
CA HIS A 233 -4.51 1.75 -18.59
C HIS A 233 -5.15 0.55 -17.86
N LYS A 234 -4.39 -0.20 -17.05
CA LYS A 234 -4.91 -1.27 -16.19
C LYS A 234 -5.84 -0.71 -15.11
N LEU A 235 -5.43 0.31 -14.36
CA LEU A 235 -6.24 0.96 -13.32
C LEU A 235 -7.54 1.55 -13.89
N ILE A 236 -7.49 2.24 -15.05
CA ILE A 236 -8.69 2.75 -15.75
C ILE A 236 -9.62 1.59 -16.13
N THR A 237 -9.07 0.49 -16.65
CA THR A 237 -9.86 -0.68 -17.04
C THR A 237 -10.52 -1.34 -15.81
N GLN A 238 -9.82 -1.43 -14.69
CA GLN A 238 -10.34 -1.96 -13.42
C GLN A 238 -11.47 -1.09 -12.87
N SER A 239 -11.28 0.22 -12.80
CA SER A 239 -12.30 1.20 -12.36
C SER A 239 -13.55 1.10 -13.24
N SER A 240 -13.37 1.04 -14.56
CA SER A 240 -14.48 0.86 -15.52
C SER A 240 -15.23 -0.44 -15.26
N LYS A 241 -14.54 -1.58 -15.13
CA LYS A 241 -15.15 -2.89 -14.81
C LYS A 241 -15.92 -2.85 -13.48
N GLY A 242 -15.31 -2.32 -12.42
CA GLY A 242 -15.94 -2.17 -11.10
C GLY A 242 -17.21 -1.32 -11.15
N SER A 243 -17.21 -0.26 -11.96
CA SER A 243 -18.40 0.59 -12.16
C SER A 243 -19.55 -0.17 -12.84
N PHE A 244 -19.25 -1.02 -13.85
CA PHE A 244 -20.27 -1.84 -14.51
C PHE A 244 -20.80 -2.95 -13.61
N ILE A 245 -19.95 -3.56 -12.79
CA ILE A 245 -20.39 -4.57 -11.80
C ILE A 245 -21.29 -3.92 -10.76
N SER A 246 -20.97 -2.70 -10.33
CA SER A 246 -21.78 -1.94 -9.37
C SER A 246 -23.18 -1.63 -9.91
N MET A 247 -23.31 -1.34 -11.22
CA MET A 247 -24.62 -1.14 -11.87
C MET A 247 -25.53 -2.37 -11.84
N ARG A 248 -24.96 -3.58 -11.81
CA ARG A 248 -25.75 -4.83 -11.82
C ARG A 248 -26.38 -5.14 -10.47
N ARG A 249 -26.11 -4.34 -9.43
CA ARG A 249 -26.70 -4.51 -8.11
C ARG A 249 -28.16 -4.03 -8.11
N ASN A 250 -29.03 -4.76 -7.43
CA ASN A 250 -30.47 -4.48 -7.38
C ASN A 250 -30.81 -3.11 -6.76
N ASN A 251 -29.90 -2.51 -6.00
CA ASN A 251 -30.07 -1.20 -5.38
C ASN A 251 -29.49 -0.04 -6.20
N PHE A 252 -28.93 -0.28 -7.40
CA PHE A 252 -28.23 0.76 -8.15
C PHE A 252 -29.15 1.91 -8.60
N SER A 253 -30.42 1.66 -8.88
CA SER A 253 -31.39 2.73 -9.21
C SER A 253 -31.51 3.76 -8.10
N LYS A 254 -31.63 3.30 -6.84
CA LYS A 254 -31.65 4.17 -5.66
C LYS A 254 -30.33 4.92 -5.47
N VAL A 255 -29.21 4.28 -5.80
CA VAL A 255 -27.88 4.90 -5.74
C VAL A 255 -27.74 6.00 -6.81
N ALA A 256 -28.19 5.73 -8.04
CA ALA A 256 -28.17 6.68 -9.14
C ALA A 256 -29.01 7.91 -8.81
N ASP A 257 -30.23 7.72 -8.30
CA ASP A 257 -31.09 8.81 -7.85
C ASP A 257 -30.45 9.66 -6.74
N ALA A 258 -29.74 9.02 -5.81
CA ALA A 258 -29.04 9.72 -4.73
C ALA A 258 -27.85 10.55 -5.25
N ILE A 259 -27.12 10.03 -6.24
CA ILE A 259 -25.99 10.71 -6.90
C ILE A 259 -26.47 11.93 -7.69
N SER A 260 -27.55 11.79 -8.46
CA SER A 260 -28.09 12.89 -9.27
C SER A 260 -28.67 14.03 -8.44
N LYS A 261 -29.10 13.76 -7.21
CA LYS A 261 -29.65 14.75 -6.28
C LYS A 261 -28.64 15.27 -5.25
N LEU A 262 -27.36 14.93 -5.42
CA LEU A 262 -26.32 15.30 -4.48
C LEU A 262 -25.90 16.75 -4.72
N ASP A 263 -25.87 17.55 -3.65
CA ASP A 263 -25.39 18.93 -3.71
C ASP A 263 -23.86 18.96 -3.57
N PRO A 264 -23.11 19.39 -4.62
CA PRO A 264 -21.66 19.49 -4.55
C PRO A 264 -21.18 20.46 -3.45
N GLY A 265 -21.96 21.50 -3.11
CA GLY A 265 -21.61 22.46 -2.07
C GLY A 265 -21.39 21.79 -0.70
N VAL A 266 -22.19 20.77 -0.39
CA VAL A 266 -22.07 20.00 0.86
C VAL A 266 -20.76 19.22 0.91
N LEU A 267 -20.29 18.66 -0.21
CA LEU A 267 -18.99 17.99 -0.29
C LEU A 267 -17.84 18.94 0.02
N LEU A 268 -17.92 20.19 -0.46
CA LEU A 268 -16.91 21.21 -0.19
C LEU A 268 -16.92 21.62 1.28
N THR A 269 -18.10 21.85 1.87
CA THR A 269 -18.22 22.18 3.31
C THR A 269 -17.64 21.07 4.18
N ILE A 270 -17.94 19.79 3.87
CA ILE A 270 -17.34 18.64 4.56
C ILE A 270 -15.81 18.65 4.42
N ALA A 271 -15.30 18.88 3.20
CA ALA A 271 -13.87 18.91 2.94
C ALA A 271 -13.16 20.02 3.73
N GLU A 272 -13.72 21.23 3.78
CA GLU A 272 -13.17 22.36 4.52
C GLU A 272 -13.21 22.11 6.04
N ARG A 273 -14.32 21.58 6.56
CA ARG A 273 -14.45 21.19 7.97
C ARG A 273 -13.36 20.19 8.38
N LEU A 274 -13.15 19.16 7.55
CA LEU A 274 -12.13 18.15 7.78
C LEU A 274 -10.70 18.68 7.60
N LYS A 275 -10.48 19.62 6.67
CA LYS A 275 -9.19 20.28 6.48
C LYS A 275 -8.79 21.09 7.72
N ASN A 276 -9.76 21.70 8.39
CA ASN A 276 -9.59 22.48 9.61
C ASN A 276 -9.52 21.62 10.89
N GLY A 277 -9.41 20.30 10.77
CA GLY A 277 -9.23 19.37 11.90
C GLY A 277 -10.53 18.86 12.52
N GLY A 278 -11.69 19.15 11.94
CA GLY A 278 -12.97 18.57 12.37
C GLY A 278 -13.02 17.04 12.16
N ARG A 279 -13.98 16.37 12.82
CA ARG A 279 -14.29 14.95 12.59
C ARG A 279 -15.42 14.82 11.55
N PHE A 280 -15.45 13.71 10.81
CA PHE A 280 -16.56 13.41 9.90
C PHE A 280 -17.60 12.57 10.62
N PHE A 281 -18.71 13.21 10.99
CA PHE A 281 -19.96 12.56 11.30
C PHE A 281 -21.04 13.27 10.49
N PRO A 282 -21.92 12.55 9.77
CA PRO A 282 -22.98 13.19 9.02
C PRO A 282 -23.95 13.88 9.99
N GLN A 283 -23.95 15.21 10.01
CA GLN A 283 -24.79 16.01 10.90
C GLN A 283 -26.15 16.33 10.28
N THR A 284 -26.23 16.32 8.95
CA THR A 284 -27.45 16.62 8.21
C THR A 284 -27.84 15.44 7.31
N PRO A 285 -29.13 15.34 6.91
CA PRO A 285 -29.54 14.35 5.91
C PRO A 285 -28.72 14.43 4.60
N GLU A 286 -28.31 15.64 4.21
CA GLU A 286 -27.49 15.93 3.04
C GLU A 286 -26.05 15.40 3.20
N GLU A 287 -25.44 15.60 4.38
CA GLU A 287 -24.15 14.97 4.71
C GLU A 287 -24.27 13.44 4.77
N GLY A 288 -25.41 12.91 5.23
CA GLY A 288 -25.73 11.49 5.21
C GLY A 288 -25.75 10.90 3.79
N LYS A 289 -26.26 11.65 2.80
CA LYS A 289 -26.19 11.26 1.37
C LYS A 289 -24.73 11.22 0.88
N CYS A 290 -23.91 12.19 1.28
CA CYS A 290 -22.48 12.22 0.96
C CYS A 290 -21.72 11.03 1.59
N SER A 291 -22.06 10.65 2.82
CA SER A 291 -21.49 9.44 3.46
C SER A 291 -21.83 8.17 2.68
N LYS A 292 -23.08 8.01 2.23
CA LYS A 292 -23.50 6.86 1.43
C LYS A 292 -22.82 6.81 0.05
N LEU A 293 -22.49 7.98 -0.53
CA LEU A 293 -21.69 8.04 -1.75
C LEU A 293 -20.30 7.42 -1.54
N MET A 294 -19.66 7.68 -0.40
CA MET A 294 -18.36 7.10 -0.09
C MET A 294 -18.40 5.57 -0.07
N ASP A 295 -19.47 4.96 0.45
CA ASP A 295 -19.65 3.50 0.40
C ASP A 295 -19.70 2.98 -1.05
N GLN A 296 -20.28 3.74 -1.98
CA GLN A 296 -20.31 3.38 -3.41
C GLN A 296 -18.95 3.57 -4.09
N LEU A 297 -18.21 4.61 -3.71
CA LEU A 297 -16.83 4.80 -4.15
C LEU A 297 -15.93 3.66 -3.67
N ASP A 298 -16.11 3.20 -2.44
CA ASP A 298 -15.38 2.05 -1.87
C ASP A 298 -15.66 0.77 -2.66
N VAL A 299 -16.90 0.56 -3.10
CA VAL A 299 -17.26 -0.59 -3.94
C VAL A 299 -16.49 -0.58 -5.26
N VAL A 300 -16.50 0.53 -6.00
CA VAL A 300 -15.77 0.59 -7.28
C VAL A 300 -14.27 0.58 -7.05
N GLY A 301 -13.79 1.29 -6.04
CA GLY A 301 -12.39 1.33 -5.64
C GLY A 301 -11.85 -0.05 -5.27
N SER A 302 -12.66 -0.95 -4.72
CA SER A 302 -12.24 -2.31 -4.35
C SER A 302 -11.67 -3.14 -5.51
N TYR A 303 -12.10 -2.83 -6.74
CA TYR A 303 -11.62 -3.46 -7.97
C TYR A 303 -10.31 -2.86 -8.50
N VAL A 304 -9.87 -1.73 -7.96
CA VAL A 304 -8.69 -0.98 -8.41
C VAL A 304 -7.50 -1.31 -7.52
N ASP A 305 -6.41 -1.76 -8.14
CA ASP A 305 -5.17 -2.09 -7.44
C ASP A 305 -4.59 -0.86 -6.71
N GLY A 306 -4.07 -1.07 -5.50
CA GLY A 306 -3.50 0.00 -4.67
C GLY A 306 -4.51 1.01 -4.10
N SER A 307 -5.81 0.88 -4.34
CA SER A 307 -6.82 1.84 -3.86
C SER A 307 -6.99 1.80 -2.34
N LEU A 308 -7.51 2.90 -1.78
CA LEU A 308 -7.89 2.98 -0.36
C LEU A 308 -8.90 1.90 0.03
N ALA A 309 -9.84 1.59 -0.86
CA ALA A 309 -10.85 0.58 -0.61
C ALA A 309 -10.22 -0.81 -0.48
N ARG A 310 -9.27 -1.18 -1.36
CA ARG A 310 -8.59 -2.47 -1.29
C ARG A 310 -7.76 -2.62 -0.02
N LYS A 311 -7.11 -1.55 0.42
CA LYS A 311 -6.45 -1.47 1.72
C LYS A 311 -7.42 -1.63 2.89
N LYS A 312 -8.62 -1.04 2.81
CA LYS A 312 -9.69 -1.25 3.81
C LYS A 312 -10.12 -2.72 3.89
N TYR A 313 -10.18 -3.46 2.77
CA TYR A 313 -10.44 -4.90 2.77
C TYR A 313 -9.30 -5.69 3.42
N GLN A 314 -8.04 -5.45 3.05
CA GLN A 314 -6.86 -6.08 3.70
C GLN A 314 -6.86 -5.87 5.22
N ARG A 315 -7.28 -4.69 5.69
CA ARG A 315 -7.45 -4.45 7.13
C ARG A 315 -8.50 -5.39 7.73
N GLY A 316 -9.66 -5.54 7.06
CA GLY A 316 -10.70 -6.47 7.48
C GLY A 316 -10.23 -7.93 7.51
N GLU A 317 -9.43 -8.34 6.55
CA GLU A 317 -8.82 -9.68 6.48
C GLU A 317 -7.91 -9.93 7.69
N ILE A 318 -7.00 -9.01 8.01
CA ILE A 318 -6.16 -9.14 9.20
C ILE A 318 -6.99 -9.21 10.48
N TRP A 319 -7.98 -8.34 10.65
CA TRP A 319 -8.85 -8.39 11.84
C TRP A 319 -9.62 -9.71 11.94
N SER A 320 -10.11 -10.23 10.81
CA SER A 320 -10.78 -11.53 10.78
C SER A 320 -9.83 -12.66 11.13
N LEU A 321 -8.58 -12.61 10.65
CA LEU A 321 -7.58 -13.63 10.95
C LEU A 321 -7.14 -13.57 12.42
N ILE A 322 -6.97 -12.38 13.00
CA ILE A 322 -6.66 -12.21 14.42
C ILE A 322 -7.82 -12.73 15.28
N ASN A 323 -9.07 -12.49 14.86
CA ASN A 323 -10.22 -13.01 15.59
C ASN A 323 -10.27 -14.55 15.51
N PHE A 324 -9.97 -15.11 14.34
CA PHE A 324 -10.00 -16.55 14.10
C PHE A 324 -8.84 -17.32 14.76
N MET A 325 -7.61 -16.80 14.65
CA MET A 325 -6.38 -17.46 15.10
C MET A 325 -5.89 -16.97 16.47
N ASN A 326 -6.65 -16.08 17.12
CA ASN A 326 -6.16 -15.25 18.23
C ASN A 326 -4.97 -14.36 17.81
N THR A 327 -4.24 -13.88 18.81
CA THR A 327 -3.14 -12.94 18.63
C THR A 327 -1.93 -13.56 17.94
N PRO A 328 -1.30 -12.85 16.97
CA PRO A 328 -0.08 -13.33 16.33
C PRO A 328 1.06 -13.50 17.33
N SER A 329 1.96 -14.43 17.05
CA SER A 329 3.15 -14.70 17.89
C SER A 329 4.32 -13.78 17.55
N TRP A 330 4.46 -13.44 16.27
CA TRP A 330 5.60 -12.69 15.75
C TRP A 330 5.18 -11.59 14.78
N PHE A 331 5.87 -10.46 14.88
CA PHE A 331 5.87 -9.41 13.87
C PHE A 331 7.27 -9.26 13.29
N ILE A 332 7.40 -9.37 11.97
CA ILE A 332 8.67 -9.38 11.26
C ILE A 332 8.58 -8.38 10.12
N THR A 333 9.65 -7.61 9.89
CA THR A 333 9.79 -6.79 8.70
C THR A 333 11.03 -7.16 7.90
N VAL A 334 10.91 -7.15 6.58
CA VAL A 334 12.01 -7.45 5.65
C VAL A 334 12.06 -6.36 4.57
N SER A 335 13.24 -5.79 4.35
CA SER A 335 13.46 -4.74 3.34
C SER A 335 14.48 -5.18 2.28
N PRO A 336 14.15 -6.14 1.39
CA PRO A 336 15.13 -6.65 0.42
C PRO A 336 15.81 -5.52 -0.37
N ALA A 337 17.13 -5.45 -0.30
CA ALA A 337 17.89 -4.36 -0.87
C ALA A 337 18.16 -4.60 -2.37
N ASP A 338 17.20 -4.20 -3.21
CA ASP A 338 17.25 -4.31 -4.67
C ASP A 338 18.57 -3.81 -5.29
N SER A 339 19.09 -2.68 -4.84
CA SER A 339 20.31 -2.02 -5.33
C SER A 339 21.62 -2.63 -4.82
N LYS A 340 21.54 -3.64 -3.97
CA LYS A 340 22.70 -4.31 -3.36
C LYS A 340 22.74 -5.81 -3.68
N HIS A 341 21.59 -6.49 -3.66
CA HIS A 341 21.53 -7.94 -3.75
C HIS A 341 21.94 -8.46 -5.14
N PRO A 342 22.94 -9.36 -5.27
CA PRO A 342 23.47 -9.82 -6.56
C PRO A 342 22.41 -10.36 -7.53
N LEU A 343 21.43 -11.11 -7.01
CA LEU A 343 20.34 -11.64 -7.82
C LEU A 343 19.50 -10.55 -8.51
N CYS A 344 19.19 -9.47 -7.79
CA CYS A 344 18.43 -8.34 -8.35
C CYS A 344 19.24 -7.65 -9.43
N ILE A 345 20.52 -7.41 -9.16
CA ILE A 345 21.44 -6.76 -10.11
C ILE A 345 21.59 -7.59 -11.39
N TYR A 346 21.70 -8.90 -11.28
CA TYR A 346 21.71 -9.81 -12.44
C TYR A 346 20.39 -9.79 -13.21
N TRP A 347 19.25 -9.82 -12.52
CA TRP A 347 17.95 -9.73 -13.20
C TRP A 347 17.72 -8.38 -13.87
N ALA A 348 18.27 -7.31 -13.30
CA ALA A 348 18.23 -5.96 -13.88
C ALA A 348 19.21 -5.77 -15.04
N SER A 349 20.35 -6.47 -15.05
CA SER A 349 21.38 -6.37 -16.09
C SER A 349 21.00 -7.07 -17.40
N ARG A 350 21.90 -7.09 -18.39
CA ARG A 350 21.72 -7.85 -19.65
C ARG A 350 22.56 -9.13 -19.66
N ASP A 351 23.08 -9.53 -18.51
CA ASP A 351 23.97 -10.67 -18.41
C ASP A 351 23.19 -11.96 -18.70
N VAL A 352 23.79 -12.85 -19.50
CA VAL A 352 23.20 -14.16 -19.83
C VAL A 352 23.50 -15.15 -18.70
N GLU A 353 24.74 -15.15 -18.21
CA GLU A 353 25.18 -16.00 -17.11
C GLU A 353 25.11 -15.25 -15.77
N PHE A 354 24.64 -15.93 -14.73
CA PHE A 354 24.70 -15.39 -13.38
C PHE A 354 26.13 -15.44 -12.86
N LYS A 355 26.72 -14.27 -12.64
CA LYS A 355 28.01 -14.10 -11.95
C LYS A 355 27.81 -13.11 -10.80
N PRO A 356 28.05 -13.49 -9.53
CA PRO A 356 27.88 -12.60 -8.38
C PRO A 356 29.07 -11.63 -8.25
N GLU A 357 29.36 -10.90 -9.34
CA GLU A 357 30.39 -9.87 -9.38
C GLU A 357 29.86 -8.59 -8.72
N ILE A 358 30.66 -8.01 -7.84
CA ILE A 358 30.29 -6.78 -7.14
C ILE A 358 30.51 -5.60 -8.10
N LYS A 359 29.43 -5.19 -8.77
CA LYS A 359 29.40 -3.99 -9.64
C LYS A 359 29.53 -2.71 -8.83
N GLY A 360 29.98 -1.61 -9.42
CA GLY A 360 30.11 -0.31 -8.73
C GLY A 360 28.76 0.30 -8.31
N TYR A 361 28.75 1.21 -7.32
CA TYR A 361 27.52 1.81 -6.79
C TYR A 361 26.68 2.51 -7.88
N LYS A 362 27.29 3.39 -8.70
CA LYS A 362 26.57 4.11 -9.76
C LYS A 362 25.95 3.14 -10.77
N GLU A 363 26.67 2.07 -11.14
CA GLU A 363 26.18 1.04 -12.07
C GLU A 363 24.98 0.29 -11.48
N ARG A 364 25.06 -0.17 -10.22
CA ARG A 364 23.94 -0.89 -9.56
C ARG A 364 22.69 -0.02 -9.48
N GLN A 365 22.82 1.24 -9.06
CA GLN A 365 21.70 2.19 -9.00
C GLN A 365 21.08 2.40 -10.39
N HIS A 366 21.92 2.55 -11.42
CA HIS A 366 21.47 2.71 -12.79
C HIS A 366 20.68 1.49 -13.28
N LEU A 367 21.16 0.27 -12.99
CA LEU A 367 20.50 -0.97 -13.39
C LEU A 367 19.11 -1.11 -12.78
N VAL A 368 18.98 -0.95 -11.46
CA VAL A 368 17.70 -1.14 -10.76
C VAL A 368 16.70 -0.06 -11.07
N THR A 369 17.13 1.21 -11.14
CA THR A 369 16.25 2.35 -11.45
C THR A 369 15.66 2.22 -12.86
N ARG A 370 16.43 1.68 -13.80
CA ARG A 370 15.96 1.45 -15.17
C ARG A 370 15.14 0.19 -15.31
N ASN A 371 15.17 -0.74 -14.37
CA ASN A 371 14.47 -2.02 -14.48
C ASN A 371 13.63 -2.32 -13.21
N PRO A 372 12.51 -1.61 -13.02
CA PRO A 372 11.61 -1.84 -11.88
C PRO A 372 10.94 -3.22 -11.93
N VAL A 373 10.83 -3.84 -13.10
CA VAL A 373 10.30 -5.22 -13.24
C VAL A 373 11.23 -6.22 -12.57
N ALA A 374 12.55 -6.09 -12.75
CA ALA A 374 13.53 -6.91 -12.06
C ALA A 374 13.43 -6.74 -10.53
N CYS A 375 13.24 -5.50 -10.05
CA CYS A 375 13.09 -5.20 -8.64
C CYS A 375 11.83 -5.87 -8.04
N ALA A 376 10.68 -5.76 -8.73
CA ALA A 376 9.44 -6.40 -8.31
C ALA A 376 9.54 -7.93 -8.27
N ARG A 377 10.18 -8.53 -9.28
CA ARG A 377 10.44 -9.98 -9.33
C ARG A 377 11.36 -10.43 -8.21
N PHE A 378 12.45 -9.69 -7.98
CA PHE A 378 13.39 -9.94 -6.90
C PHE A 378 12.69 -9.93 -5.55
N PHE A 379 11.95 -8.86 -5.26
CA PHE A 379 11.20 -8.74 -4.01
C PHE A 379 10.25 -9.92 -3.82
N HIS A 380 9.39 -10.20 -4.81
CA HIS A 380 8.44 -11.33 -4.73
C HIS A 380 9.15 -12.67 -4.49
N HIS A 381 10.25 -12.92 -5.21
CA HIS A 381 11.01 -14.16 -5.06
C HIS A 381 11.62 -14.32 -3.66
N VAL A 382 12.24 -13.26 -3.11
CA VAL A 382 12.81 -13.29 -1.76
C VAL A 382 11.72 -13.49 -0.70
N VAL A 383 10.55 -12.85 -0.85
CA VAL A 383 9.42 -13.04 0.07
C VAL A 383 8.91 -14.48 0.05
N LEU A 384 8.79 -15.11 -1.13
CA LEU A 384 8.40 -16.52 -1.22
C LEU A 384 9.43 -17.45 -0.56
N LEU A 385 10.72 -17.19 -0.74
CA LEU A 385 11.78 -17.95 -0.08
C LEU A 385 11.74 -17.78 1.45
N PHE A 386 11.49 -16.56 1.92
CA PHE A 386 11.30 -16.26 3.35
C PHE A 386 10.12 -17.04 3.93
N ILE A 387 8.95 -16.97 3.30
CA ILE A 387 7.75 -17.70 3.74
C ILE A 387 8.01 -19.22 3.76
N LYS A 388 8.63 -19.74 2.70
CA LYS A 388 8.88 -21.18 2.55
C LYS A 388 9.91 -21.72 3.54
N HIS A 389 11.09 -21.10 3.61
CA HIS A 389 12.23 -21.68 4.29
C HIS A 389 12.48 -21.12 5.69
N ILE A 390 12.09 -19.87 5.95
CA ILE A 390 12.27 -19.26 7.28
C ILE A 390 11.01 -19.46 8.11
N CYS A 391 9.83 -19.15 7.58
CA CYS A 391 8.58 -19.34 8.30
C CYS A 391 8.11 -20.79 8.29
N GLY A 392 8.53 -21.59 7.31
CA GLY A 392 8.19 -23.01 7.21
C GLY A 392 6.84 -23.28 6.52
N TRP A 393 6.36 -22.38 5.64
CA TRP A 393 5.08 -22.55 4.95
C TRP A 393 5.26 -22.84 3.46
N SER A 394 4.87 -24.03 3.02
CA SER A 394 5.02 -24.48 1.63
C SER A 394 3.75 -25.10 1.07
N GLU A 395 3.75 -25.44 -0.22
CA GLU A 395 2.65 -26.18 -0.86
C GLU A 395 2.40 -27.55 -0.20
N ASP A 396 3.43 -28.18 0.38
CA ASP A 396 3.30 -29.42 1.15
C ASP A 396 2.64 -29.23 2.53
N GLY A 397 2.23 -28.00 2.86
CA GLY A 397 1.74 -27.60 4.17
C GLY A 397 2.81 -27.01 5.11
N PRO A 398 2.42 -26.71 6.37
CA PRO A 398 3.29 -26.13 7.37
C PRO A 398 4.30 -27.15 7.91
N LYS A 399 5.57 -26.76 7.96
CA LYS A 399 6.68 -27.50 8.57
C LYS A 399 7.35 -26.61 9.62
N ARG A 400 8.10 -27.20 10.55
CA ARG A 400 8.83 -26.42 11.57
C ARG A 400 9.82 -25.47 10.88
N GLY A 401 9.55 -24.17 10.96
CA GLY A 401 10.45 -23.10 10.54
C GLY A 401 11.32 -22.61 11.70
N LEU A 402 12.01 -21.49 11.48
CA LEU A 402 12.88 -20.84 12.46
C LEU A 402 12.13 -20.50 13.76
N PHE A 403 10.92 -19.96 13.62
CA PHE A 403 10.08 -19.53 14.74
C PHE A 403 9.20 -20.66 15.30
N GLY A 404 9.32 -21.89 14.80
CA GLY A 404 8.40 -23.00 15.11
C GLY A 404 7.51 -23.37 13.93
N THR A 405 6.54 -24.25 14.16
CA THR A 405 5.60 -24.68 13.11
C THR A 405 4.52 -23.60 12.91
N PRO A 406 4.38 -23.03 11.70
CA PRO A 406 3.43 -21.96 11.46
C PRO A 406 1.99 -22.50 11.45
N ALA A 407 1.07 -21.80 12.11
CA ALA A 407 -0.37 -22.05 12.05
C ALA A 407 -1.07 -21.12 11.04
N ALA A 408 -0.60 -19.88 10.93
CA ALA A 408 -1.11 -18.90 9.98
C ALA A 408 -0.05 -17.82 9.71
N PHE A 409 -0.18 -17.08 8.60
CA PHE A 409 0.57 -15.87 8.38
C PHE A 409 -0.21 -14.83 7.57
N TYR A 410 0.20 -13.57 7.71
CA TYR A 410 -0.30 -12.47 6.90
C TYR A 410 0.81 -11.42 6.69
N GLY A 411 1.17 -11.18 5.43
CA GLY A 411 2.22 -10.25 5.03
C GLY A 411 1.69 -9.16 4.12
N THR A 412 1.99 -7.89 4.37
CA THR A 412 1.57 -6.76 3.53
C THR A 412 2.75 -6.05 2.91
N VAL A 413 2.62 -5.70 1.62
CA VAL A 413 3.63 -4.95 0.89
C VAL A 413 3.38 -3.45 1.05
N GLU A 414 4.42 -2.72 1.45
CA GLU A 414 4.48 -1.26 1.54
C GLU A 414 5.59 -0.72 0.63
N GLU A 415 5.43 0.52 0.18
CA GLU A 415 6.50 1.30 -0.45
C GLU A 415 7.18 2.20 0.59
N GLN A 416 8.47 2.03 0.82
CA GLN A 416 9.23 2.91 1.72
C GLN A 416 9.44 4.30 1.11
N GLY A 417 10.02 5.23 1.88
CA GLY A 417 10.27 6.62 1.45
C GLY A 417 11.09 6.77 0.16
N ARG A 418 11.88 5.75 -0.25
CA ARG A 418 12.60 5.68 -1.54
C ARG A 418 11.84 4.94 -2.65
N LYS A 419 10.56 4.62 -2.43
CA LYS A 419 9.69 3.85 -3.33
C LYS A 419 10.16 2.42 -3.61
N THR A 420 10.96 1.85 -2.70
CA THR A 420 11.36 0.43 -2.70
C THR A 420 10.33 -0.40 -1.93
N LEU A 421 10.18 -1.67 -2.32
CA LEU A 421 9.21 -2.58 -1.72
C LEU A 421 9.69 -3.09 -0.35
N HIS A 422 8.77 -3.16 0.60
CA HIS A 422 8.98 -3.59 1.98
C HIS A 422 7.87 -4.52 2.43
N LEU A 423 8.19 -5.51 3.26
CA LEU A 423 7.23 -6.46 3.80
C LEU A 423 7.06 -6.24 5.29
N HIS A 424 5.80 -6.05 5.73
CA HIS A 424 5.37 -6.21 7.11
C HIS A 424 4.68 -7.57 7.25
N PHE A 425 5.06 -8.38 8.24
CA PHE A 425 4.64 -9.78 8.31
C PHE A 425 4.21 -10.15 9.72
N LEU A 426 3.03 -10.75 9.84
CA LEU A 426 2.49 -11.36 11.05
C LEU A 426 2.53 -12.88 10.90
N LEU A 427 2.99 -13.57 11.94
CA LEU A 427 3.12 -15.02 11.97
C LEU A 427 2.54 -15.60 13.26
N TRP A 428 1.76 -16.66 13.11
CA TRP A 428 1.18 -17.44 14.20
C TRP A 428 1.86 -18.80 14.26
N ILE A 429 2.19 -19.23 15.47
CA ILE A 429 2.85 -20.52 15.73
C ILE A 429 1.84 -21.50 16.34
N LEU A 430 1.84 -22.73 15.83
CA LEU A 430 0.98 -23.80 16.31
C LEU A 430 1.28 -24.13 17.77
N GLY A 431 0.22 -24.31 18.58
CA GLY A 431 0.35 -24.61 20.00
C GLY A 431 0.64 -23.39 20.89
N GLN A 432 0.51 -22.17 20.36
CA GLN A 432 0.60 -20.95 21.16
C GLN A 432 -0.50 -20.92 22.23
N LEU A 433 -0.09 -20.70 23.48
CA LEU A 433 -1.01 -20.48 24.60
C LEU A 433 -1.69 -19.10 24.47
N PRO A 434 -2.96 -18.96 24.89
CA PRO A 434 -3.61 -17.67 25.01
C PRO A 434 -2.77 -16.68 25.84
N LEU A 435 -2.72 -15.41 25.45
CA LEU A 435 -1.84 -14.43 26.11
C LEU A 435 -2.14 -14.19 27.59
N ASN A 436 -3.41 -14.33 28.01
CA ASN A 436 -3.78 -14.27 29.42
C ASN A 436 -3.12 -15.41 30.21
N VAL A 437 -3.12 -16.63 29.66
CA VAL A 437 -2.47 -17.79 30.28
C VAL A 437 -0.95 -17.61 30.32
N VAL A 438 -0.34 -17.12 29.23
CA VAL A 438 1.10 -16.81 29.21
C VAL A 438 1.43 -15.77 30.29
N ARG A 439 0.64 -14.71 30.38
CA ARG A 439 0.81 -13.65 31.38
C ARG A 439 0.67 -14.19 32.80
N GLU A 440 -0.36 -14.97 33.09
CA GLU A 440 -0.59 -15.56 34.41
C GLU A 440 0.56 -16.48 34.82
N ARG A 441 1.03 -17.34 33.92
CA ARG A 441 2.19 -18.21 34.18
C ARG A 441 3.47 -17.41 34.41
N LEU A 442 3.71 -16.32 33.66
CA LEU A 442 4.85 -15.42 33.88
C LEU A 442 4.78 -14.63 35.19
N MET A 443 3.57 -14.33 35.66
CA MET A 443 3.34 -13.66 36.95
C MET A 443 3.41 -14.64 38.13
N SER A 444 3.11 -15.92 37.89
CA SER A 444 3.26 -17.00 38.85
C SER A 444 4.74 -17.35 39.10
N GLU A 445 5.04 -18.13 40.14
CA GLU A 445 6.40 -18.64 40.38
C GLU A 445 6.79 -19.82 39.45
N ASP A 446 6.12 -19.97 38.30
CA ASP A 446 6.42 -20.98 37.28
C ASP A 446 7.75 -20.67 36.56
N SER A 447 8.84 -20.99 37.27
CA SER A 447 10.20 -20.79 36.80
C SER A 447 10.57 -21.64 35.59
N GLU A 448 9.94 -22.80 35.41
CA GLU A 448 10.23 -23.70 34.29
C GLU A 448 9.68 -23.12 32.99
N PHE A 449 8.40 -22.75 32.96
CA PHE A 449 7.80 -22.10 31.81
C PHE A 449 8.53 -20.81 31.44
N THR A 450 8.83 -19.98 32.45
CA THR A 450 9.54 -18.72 32.25
C THR A 450 10.91 -18.94 31.60
N ARG A 451 11.65 -19.95 32.07
CA ARG A 451 12.96 -20.31 31.52
C ARG A 451 12.84 -20.79 30.07
N GLU A 452 11.96 -21.74 29.79
CA GLU A 452 11.80 -22.31 28.44
C GLU A 452 11.30 -21.28 27.42
N LEU A 453 10.35 -20.43 27.81
CA LEU A 453 9.87 -19.35 26.94
C LEU A 453 10.98 -18.34 26.64
N THR A 454 11.79 -17.99 27.65
CA THR A 454 12.95 -17.10 27.48
C THR A 454 13.99 -17.73 26.54
N GLU A 455 14.35 -18.99 26.74
CA GLU A 455 15.28 -19.73 25.87
C GLU A 455 14.78 -19.79 24.42
N TYR A 456 13.49 -20.07 24.21
CA TYR A 456 12.89 -20.06 22.88
C TYR A 456 12.95 -18.67 22.22
N ILE A 457 12.59 -17.61 22.95
CA ILE A 457 12.61 -16.23 22.47
C ILE A 457 14.04 -15.81 22.09
N GLU A 458 15.02 -16.04 22.96
CA GLU A 458 16.43 -15.72 22.74
C GLU A 458 17.06 -16.56 21.61
N SER A 459 16.54 -17.76 21.34
CA SER A 459 16.98 -18.56 20.19
C SER A 459 16.55 -17.97 18.84
N CYS A 460 15.50 -17.13 18.82
CA CYS A 460 14.93 -16.58 17.60
C CYS A 460 15.50 -15.20 17.22
N PHE A 461 15.81 -14.35 18.21
CA PHE A 461 16.29 -12.98 17.97
C PHE A 461 17.23 -12.45 19.04
N ILE A 462 17.95 -11.40 18.68
CA ILE A 462 18.92 -10.70 19.53
C ILE A 462 18.72 -9.18 19.45
N GLY A 463 19.07 -8.49 20.53
CA GLY A 463 19.15 -7.03 20.61
C GLY A 463 20.59 -6.51 20.75
N GLU A 464 21.56 -7.27 20.24
CA GLU A 464 23.00 -7.03 20.40
C GLU A 464 23.79 -7.50 19.16
N PHE A 465 25.10 -7.24 19.13
CA PHE A 465 26.02 -7.85 18.17
C PHE A 465 26.52 -9.20 18.69
N MET A 466 26.76 -10.15 17.80
CA MET A 466 27.11 -11.54 18.12
C MET A 466 28.59 -11.73 18.50
N THR A 467 29.46 -10.80 18.10
CA THR A 467 30.94 -10.94 18.16
C THR A 467 31.63 -9.81 18.94
N GLY A 468 30.91 -9.03 19.75
CA GLY A 468 31.49 -8.00 20.61
C GLY A 468 30.63 -6.76 20.76
N SER A 469 31.21 -5.68 21.28
CA SER A 469 30.53 -4.38 21.34
C SER A 469 30.40 -3.75 19.96
N LYS A 470 29.53 -2.74 19.83
CA LYS A 470 29.40 -1.95 18.59
C LYS A 470 30.74 -1.37 18.15
N GLU A 471 31.51 -0.80 19.07
CA GLU A 471 32.81 -0.19 18.79
C GLU A 471 33.82 -1.23 18.25
N GLU A 472 33.82 -2.43 18.82
CA GLU A 472 34.68 -3.53 18.38
C GLU A 472 34.29 -4.03 16.97
N VAL A 473 32.98 -4.12 16.68
CA VAL A 473 32.47 -4.47 15.35
C VAL A 473 32.79 -3.35 14.35
N GLU A 474 32.58 -2.08 14.71
CA GLU A 474 32.89 -0.92 13.87
C GLU A 474 34.38 -0.83 13.54
N ALA A 475 35.27 -1.22 14.46
CA ALA A 475 36.71 -1.25 14.21
C ALA A 475 37.13 -2.34 13.23
N ARG A 476 36.37 -3.44 13.11
CA ARG A 476 36.65 -4.55 12.18
C ARG A 476 36.04 -4.35 10.80
N VAL A 477 34.92 -3.64 10.72
CA VAL A 477 34.16 -3.47 9.47
C VAL A 477 34.64 -2.24 8.71
N PRO A 478 35.20 -2.40 7.49
CA PRO A 478 35.70 -1.27 6.71
C PRO A 478 34.59 -0.25 6.38
N ARG A 479 34.86 1.06 6.61
CA ARG A 479 33.94 2.19 6.41
C ARG A 479 34.64 3.38 5.75
N ILE A 480 33.90 4.19 4.98
CA ILE A 480 34.41 5.47 4.43
C ILE A 480 34.30 6.56 5.51
N PRO A 481 35.40 7.22 5.92
CA PRO A 481 35.38 8.20 7.01
C PRO A 481 34.57 9.48 6.72
N GLU A 482 34.42 9.87 5.45
CA GLU A 482 33.97 11.23 5.05
C GLU A 482 33.05 11.24 3.82
N ALA A 483 32.06 10.34 3.72
CA ALA A 483 30.99 10.54 2.74
C ALA A 483 30.01 11.60 3.26
N GLU A 484 30.15 12.83 2.75
CA GLU A 484 29.12 13.85 2.89
C GLU A 484 27.76 13.25 2.47
N ASP A 485 26.84 13.24 3.43
CA ASP A 485 25.38 13.23 3.22
C ASP A 485 24.67 11.95 2.74
N ARG A 486 25.34 10.80 2.68
CA ARG A 486 24.66 9.50 2.44
C ARG A 486 25.03 8.55 3.56
N GLY A 487 24.10 8.31 4.49
CA GLY A 487 24.32 7.50 5.69
C GLY A 487 24.69 6.02 5.42
N ILE A 488 24.23 5.15 6.32
CA ILE A 488 24.31 3.66 6.38
C ILE A 488 24.30 2.86 5.04
N HIS A 489 24.03 3.46 3.88
CA HIS A 489 24.11 2.83 2.56
C HIS A 489 25.39 3.09 1.76
N THR A 490 26.33 3.87 2.29
CA THR A 490 27.59 4.16 1.59
C THR A 490 28.49 2.92 1.62
N ILE A 491 28.68 2.35 0.44
CA ILE A 491 29.58 1.21 0.17
C ILE A 491 30.94 1.79 -0.21
N LEU A 492 32.02 1.16 0.27
CA LEU A 492 33.40 1.54 -0.08
C LEU A 492 33.55 1.62 -1.60
N VAL A 493 33.87 2.83 -2.09
CA VAL A 493 33.98 3.12 -3.52
C VAL A 493 35.43 3.02 -4.00
N ASP A 494 36.39 3.14 -3.08
CA ASP A 494 37.82 3.09 -3.39
C ASP A 494 38.38 1.72 -3.06
N GLU A 495 38.76 0.96 -4.10
CA GLU A 495 39.39 -0.36 -3.99
C GLU A 495 40.68 -0.33 -3.16
N SER A 496 41.37 0.82 -3.08
CA SER A 496 42.57 0.97 -2.25
C SER A 496 42.28 0.99 -0.74
N MET A 497 41.03 1.22 -0.35
CA MET A 497 40.56 1.28 1.04
C MET A 497 39.85 -0.01 1.48
N ILE A 498 39.69 -0.98 0.57
CA ILE A 498 39.09 -2.29 0.86
C ILE A 498 40.23 -3.24 1.25
N PRO A 499 40.25 -3.80 2.47
CA PRO A 499 41.26 -4.78 2.85
C PRO A 499 41.28 -5.95 1.88
N GLU A 500 42.48 -6.44 1.55
CA GLU A 500 42.65 -7.58 0.66
C GLU A 500 41.87 -8.80 1.17
N GLY A 501 40.99 -9.36 0.34
CA GLY A 501 40.13 -10.50 0.69
C GLY A 501 38.79 -10.15 1.36
N TYR A 502 38.54 -8.88 1.76
CA TYR A 502 37.26 -8.47 2.32
C TYR A 502 36.18 -8.29 1.24
N ARG A 503 34.95 -8.72 1.54
CA ARG A 503 33.77 -8.50 0.68
C ARG A 503 32.59 -8.06 1.54
N ASP A 504 31.96 -6.93 1.20
CA ASP A 504 30.76 -6.44 1.88
C ASP A 504 29.64 -7.49 1.77
N PRO A 505 29.16 -8.07 2.88
CA PRO A 505 28.17 -9.15 2.83
C PRO A 505 26.80 -8.69 2.36
N THR A 506 26.51 -7.39 2.35
CA THR A 506 25.28 -6.84 1.76
C THR A 506 25.29 -6.93 0.23
N LEU A 507 26.45 -7.21 -0.38
CA LEU A 507 26.67 -7.33 -1.82
C LEU A 507 26.98 -8.77 -2.27
N THR A 508 26.84 -9.76 -1.39
CA THR A 508 27.15 -11.15 -1.69
C THR A 508 25.97 -12.06 -1.38
N MET A 509 26.00 -13.28 -1.95
CA MET A 509 25.01 -14.31 -1.61
C MET A 509 25.25 -14.84 -0.18
N PRO A 510 24.21 -15.34 0.50
CA PRO A 510 24.37 -16.10 1.75
C PRO A 510 25.29 -17.32 1.59
N GLU A 511 26.19 -17.53 2.55
CA GLU A 511 27.01 -18.75 2.62
C GLU A 511 26.19 -19.87 3.29
N ALA A 512 26.00 -20.99 2.60
CA ALA A 512 25.31 -22.14 3.16
C ALA A 512 26.19 -22.85 4.21
N PRO A 513 25.61 -23.46 5.26
CA PRO A 513 26.36 -24.28 6.19
C PRO A 513 26.94 -25.52 5.48
N PRO A 514 27.98 -26.16 6.04
CA PRO A 514 28.50 -27.42 5.51
C PRO A 514 27.38 -28.47 5.34
N PRO A 515 27.38 -29.24 4.24
CA PRO A 515 26.26 -30.13 3.90
C PRO A 515 26.18 -31.39 4.78
N ASN A 516 27.28 -31.77 5.43
CA ASN A 516 27.38 -32.97 6.23
C ASN A 516 27.59 -32.62 7.70
N PHE A 517 26.67 -33.07 8.54
CA PHE A 517 26.75 -32.87 9.98
C PHE A 517 27.33 -34.13 10.67
N CYS A 518 27.93 -33.94 11.83
CA CYS A 518 28.20 -35.04 12.75
C CYS A 518 26.92 -35.37 13.52
N ASP A 519 26.70 -36.63 13.88
CA ASP A 519 25.55 -37.04 14.69
C ASP A 519 25.63 -36.49 16.13
N ASP A 520 26.83 -36.09 16.58
CA ASP A 520 27.07 -35.47 17.88
C ASP A 520 28.06 -34.29 17.76
N PRO A 521 27.62 -33.13 17.25
CA PRO A 521 28.50 -31.98 17.01
C PRO A 521 28.95 -31.27 18.30
N GLU A 522 28.29 -31.52 19.43
CA GLU A 522 28.61 -30.87 20.71
C GLU A 522 29.77 -31.56 21.43
N SER A 523 29.86 -32.88 21.34
CA SER A 523 30.93 -33.65 22.00
C SER A 523 32.05 -34.09 21.04
N CYS A 524 31.77 -34.19 19.74
CA CYS A 524 32.73 -34.62 18.73
C CYS A 524 33.56 -33.44 18.18
N ARG A 525 34.84 -33.68 17.92
CA ARG A 525 35.76 -32.71 17.26
C ARG A 525 36.32 -33.21 15.94
N CYS A 526 35.53 -33.97 15.19
CA CYS A 526 35.91 -34.39 13.83
C CYS A 526 35.95 -33.18 12.86
N ASP A 527 36.52 -33.38 11.68
CA ASP A 527 36.63 -32.33 10.65
C ASP A 527 35.27 -31.68 10.33
N LYS A 528 34.18 -32.45 10.28
CA LYS A 528 32.83 -31.93 10.06
C LYS A 528 32.36 -30.97 11.16
N CYS A 529 32.70 -31.26 12.42
CA CYS A 529 32.38 -30.38 13.55
C CYS A 529 33.21 -29.10 13.48
N MET A 530 34.50 -29.22 13.12
CA MET A 530 35.38 -28.07 12.97
C MET A 530 34.94 -27.16 11.81
N ASP A 531 34.51 -27.74 10.69
CA ASP A 531 33.93 -27.01 9.56
C ASP A 531 32.67 -26.25 9.96
N LEU A 532 31.78 -26.90 10.74
CA LEU A 532 30.55 -26.29 11.23
C LEU A 532 30.84 -25.16 12.22
N LEU A 533 31.76 -25.35 13.16
CA LEU A 533 32.18 -24.31 14.12
C LEU A 533 32.78 -23.11 13.38
N SER A 534 33.64 -23.37 12.39
CA SER A 534 34.24 -22.32 11.55
C SER A 534 33.18 -21.56 10.74
N TRP A 535 32.17 -22.27 10.23
CA TRP A 535 31.02 -21.63 9.56
C TRP A 535 30.22 -20.77 10.54
N TRP A 536 29.96 -21.23 11.77
CA TRP A 536 29.26 -20.43 12.78
C TRP A 536 30.01 -19.16 13.16
N GLU A 537 31.33 -19.21 13.26
CA GLU A 537 32.16 -18.01 13.47
C GLU A 537 32.01 -17.03 12.31
N ARG A 538 32.10 -17.50 11.06
CA ARG A 538 31.88 -16.66 9.88
C ARG A 538 30.45 -16.11 9.81
N PHE A 539 29.45 -16.92 10.17
CA PHE A 539 28.04 -16.52 10.23
C PHE A 539 27.85 -15.35 11.19
N LYS A 540 28.37 -15.46 12.42
CA LYS A 540 28.26 -14.40 13.44
C LYS A 540 28.94 -13.11 12.98
N MET A 541 30.16 -13.21 12.45
CA MET A 541 30.89 -12.06 11.90
C MET A 541 30.12 -11.41 10.73
N THR A 542 29.52 -12.22 9.88
CA THR A 542 28.73 -11.74 8.72
C THR A 542 27.44 -11.05 9.17
N VAL A 543 26.74 -11.57 10.17
CA VAL A 543 25.54 -10.96 10.73
C VAL A 543 25.89 -9.57 11.28
N ASP A 544 26.93 -9.46 12.09
CA ASP A 544 27.34 -8.18 12.68
C ASP A 544 27.71 -7.13 11.63
N ASP A 545 28.41 -7.52 10.57
CA ASP A 545 28.74 -6.67 9.43
C ASP A 545 27.48 -6.18 8.69
N ILE A 546 26.47 -7.03 8.50
CA ILE A 546 25.19 -6.62 7.93
C ILE A 546 24.45 -5.65 8.87
N LEU A 547 24.40 -5.95 10.17
CA LEU A 547 23.70 -5.14 11.17
C LEU A 547 24.28 -3.73 11.26
N ILE A 548 25.61 -3.62 11.31
CA ILE A 548 26.31 -2.33 11.42
C ILE A 548 26.17 -1.47 10.17
N ARG A 549 25.85 -2.09 9.02
CA ARG A 549 25.56 -1.44 7.73
C ARG A 549 24.09 -1.15 7.50
N SER A 550 23.16 -1.92 8.06
CA SER A 550 21.75 -1.88 7.60
C SER A 550 20.73 -1.62 8.71
N ASN A 551 21.05 -1.93 9.97
CA ASN A 551 20.08 -1.93 11.07
C ASN A 551 20.39 -0.88 12.16
N VAL A 552 21.59 -0.29 12.16
CA VAL A 552 21.97 0.76 13.12
C VAL A 552 21.28 2.09 12.78
N HIS A 553 20.43 2.55 13.68
CA HIS A 553 19.75 3.83 13.57
C HIS A 553 20.73 5.00 13.72
N SER A 554 20.55 6.01 12.87
CA SER A 554 21.22 7.30 12.97
C SER A 554 20.18 8.40 12.95
N CYS A 555 20.21 9.27 13.95
CA CYS A 555 19.25 10.35 14.08
C CYS A 555 19.59 11.53 13.15
N PHE A 556 18.58 12.03 12.43
CA PHE A 556 18.71 13.21 11.58
C PHE A 556 17.59 14.22 11.85
N GLY A 557 17.91 15.51 11.75
CA GLY A 557 16.97 16.63 11.87
C GLY A 557 16.00 16.71 10.69
N ARG A 558 14.75 17.12 10.94
CA ARG A 558 13.81 17.52 9.89
C ARG A 558 14.17 18.91 9.37
N LYS A 559 14.00 19.16 8.07
CA LYS A 559 14.32 20.46 7.44
C LYS A 559 13.55 21.62 8.08
N ASP A 560 12.30 21.37 8.46
CA ASP A 560 11.34 22.28 9.08
C ASP A 560 11.62 22.61 10.56
N ASN A 561 12.68 22.02 11.15
CA ASN A 561 13.19 22.42 12.46
C ASN A 561 14.12 23.65 12.38
N LYS A 562 14.41 24.19 11.18
CA LYS A 562 15.15 25.45 11.00
C LYS A 562 14.28 26.64 11.40
N GLY A 563 14.22 26.94 12.69
CA GLY A 563 13.50 28.10 13.19
C GLY A 563 13.47 28.16 14.70
N LYS A 564 14.64 28.31 15.34
CA LYS A 564 14.81 28.88 16.70
C LYS A 564 16.32 29.11 16.98
N ASP A 565 16.95 29.94 16.17
CA ASP A 565 18.11 30.70 16.64
C ASP A 565 17.58 31.89 17.43
N GLN A 566 17.51 31.75 18.76
CA GLN A 566 17.52 32.85 19.74
C GLN A 566 17.52 32.24 21.15
N GLY A 567 18.68 31.75 21.57
CA GLY A 567 19.01 31.39 22.95
C GLY A 567 20.50 31.66 23.17
N GLU A 568 20.83 32.26 24.31
CA GLU A 568 22.14 32.79 24.65
C GLU A 568 23.31 31.79 24.50
N PRO A 569 24.55 32.26 24.24
CA PRO A 569 25.70 31.41 24.00
C PRO A 569 26.18 30.76 25.30
N GLY A 570 25.67 29.57 25.60
CA GLY A 570 26.02 28.87 26.83
C GLY A 570 25.45 27.46 26.95
N GLU A 571 25.52 26.65 25.91
CA GLU A 571 25.64 25.18 25.92
C GLU A 571 25.41 24.68 24.48
N THR A 572 26.43 24.05 23.90
CA THR A 572 26.39 23.55 22.52
C THR A 572 25.52 22.30 22.40
N GLU A 573 24.20 22.46 22.40
CA GLU A 573 23.31 21.43 21.87
C GLU A 573 23.61 21.24 20.38
N LYS A 574 24.29 20.12 20.05
CA LYS A 574 24.63 19.74 18.68
C LYS A 574 23.36 19.73 17.82
N ILE A 575 23.24 20.72 16.94
CA ILE A 575 22.20 20.76 15.91
C ILE A 575 22.25 19.42 15.15
N PRO A 576 21.18 18.61 15.12
CA PRO A 576 21.17 17.35 14.40
C PRO A 576 21.40 17.63 12.91
N LYS A 577 22.34 16.92 12.27
CA LYS A 577 22.51 16.98 10.82
C LYS A 577 21.15 16.74 10.15
N VAL A 578 20.74 17.65 9.27
CA VAL A 578 19.48 17.50 8.52
C VAL A 578 19.67 16.37 7.51
N HIS A 579 18.72 15.43 7.43
CA HIS A 579 18.83 14.37 6.42
C HIS A 579 18.75 15.00 5.02
N ALA A 580 19.58 14.53 4.07
CA ALA A 580 19.54 14.94 2.65
C ALA A 580 18.14 14.94 1.99
N THR A 581 17.19 14.13 2.49
CA THR A 581 15.81 14.05 1.96
C THR A 581 14.85 15.04 2.63
N GLY A 582 15.32 15.82 3.60
CA GLY A 582 14.53 16.65 4.50
C GLY A 582 13.73 15.87 5.55
N LYS A 583 13.58 14.55 5.40
CA LYS A 583 12.84 13.66 6.31
C LYS A 583 13.77 13.13 7.40
N GLY A 584 13.84 13.86 8.50
CA GLY A 584 14.52 13.44 9.74
C GLY A 584 13.58 12.73 10.71
N CYS A 585 14.14 11.87 11.56
CA CYS A 585 13.39 11.26 12.67
C CYS A 585 13.28 12.20 13.87
N ILE A 586 14.10 13.24 13.98
CA ILE A 586 14.03 14.18 15.11
C ILE A 586 12.84 15.13 14.93
N ASN A 587 11.93 15.14 15.92
CA ASN A 587 10.81 16.08 15.97
C ASN A 587 11.26 17.50 16.38
N LYS A 588 10.31 18.43 16.52
CA LYS A 588 10.60 19.82 16.91
C LYS A 588 11.15 19.95 18.33
N GLN A 589 10.92 18.94 19.17
CA GLN A 589 11.36 18.86 20.57
C GLN A 589 12.73 18.18 20.72
N GLY A 590 13.43 17.87 19.62
CA GLY A 590 14.72 17.18 19.68
C GLY A 590 14.63 15.67 19.95
N VAL A 591 13.41 15.11 20.03
CA VAL A 591 13.18 13.69 20.33
C VAL A 591 13.10 12.88 19.03
N CYS A 592 13.77 11.73 19.02
CA CYS A 592 13.66 10.78 17.91
C CYS A 592 12.26 10.17 17.88
N THR A 593 11.52 10.42 16.80
CA THR A 593 10.19 9.83 16.55
C THR A 593 10.23 8.32 16.39
N ALA A 594 11.38 7.74 16.04
CA ALA A 594 11.59 6.29 16.06
C ALA A 594 11.92 5.75 17.48
N ARG A 595 11.97 6.63 18.49
CA ARG A 595 12.24 6.35 19.92
C ARG A 595 13.58 5.65 20.17
N PHE A 596 14.63 6.18 19.54
CA PHE A 596 16.02 5.86 19.85
C PHE A 596 16.64 6.93 20.78
N PRO A 597 17.58 6.57 21.67
CA PRO A 597 18.07 5.21 21.95
C PRO A 597 17.01 4.33 22.63
N ARG A 598 17.07 3.01 22.39
CA ARG A 598 16.22 2.02 23.06
C ARG A 598 16.72 1.75 24.48
N PRO A 599 15.84 1.35 25.43
CA PRO A 599 16.26 0.79 26.71
C PRO A 599 17.16 -0.43 26.52
N VAL A 600 18.12 -0.61 27.42
CA VAL A 600 19.13 -1.66 27.38
C VAL A 600 18.94 -2.55 28.59
N PHE A 601 18.97 -3.88 28.39
CA PHE A 601 18.82 -4.90 29.40
C PHE A 601 19.94 -5.94 29.25
N MET A 602 20.73 -6.13 30.31
CA MET A 602 21.89 -7.05 30.26
C MET A 602 21.49 -8.53 30.20
N GLN A 603 20.29 -8.85 30.67
CA GLN A 603 19.68 -10.18 30.65
C GLN A 603 18.18 -10.02 30.43
N THR A 604 17.51 -11.08 29.96
CA THR A 604 16.06 -11.09 29.85
C THR A 604 15.42 -11.08 31.24
N LEU A 605 14.47 -10.18 31.45
CA LEU A 605 13.79 -9.99 32.73
C LEU A 605 12.27 -10.10 32.54
N VAL A 606 11.62 -10.75 33.50
CA VAL A 606 10.16 -10.82 33.55
C VAL A 606 9.64 -9.94 34.67
N ASP A 607 8.80 -8.97 34.31
CA ASP A 607 8.06 -8.18 35.28
C ASP A 607 6.91 -9.00 35.86
N ARG A 608 7.11 -9.54 37.07
CA ARG A 608 6.13 -10.37 37.78
C ARG A 608 4.80 -9.68 38.08
N LYS A 609 4.70 -8.34 37.99
CA LYS A 609 3.44 -7.61 38.18
C LYS A 609 2.60 -7.54 36.91
N THR A 610 3.25 -7.51 35.75
CA THR A 610 2.57 -7.28 34.47
C THR A 610 2.67 -8.47 33.52
N GLY A 611 3.56 -9.43 33.78
CA GLY A 611 3.93 -10.52 32.87
C GLY A 611 4.66 -10.04 31.61
N HIS A 612 5.18 -8.80 31.61
CA HIS A 612 5.97 -8.29 30.50
C HIS A 612 7.38 -8.88 30.51
N ILE A 613 7.92 -9.18 29.32
CA ILE A 613 9.28 -9.69 29.17
C ILE A 613 10.12 -8.58 28.52
N ASP A 614 11.07 -8.05 29.29
CA ASP A 614 12.14 -7.18 28.79
C ASP A 614 13.27 -8.08 28.29
N ILE A 615 13.33 -8.32 26.97
CA ILE A 615 14.36 -9.19 26.38
C ILE A 615 15.74 -8.54 26.50
N LYS A 616 16.76 -9.37 26.69
CA LYS A 616 18.17 -8.99 26.62
C LYS A 616 18.44 -8.13 25.39
N LYS A 617 18.96 -6.92 25.63
CA LYS A 617 19.28 -5.92 24.62
C LYS A 617 20.48 -5.12 25.07
N GLN A 618 21.62 -5.30 24.39
CA GLN A 618 22.85 -4.59 24.74
C GLN A 618 23.13 -3.38 23.84
N GLU A 619 22.49 -3.31 22.66
CA GLU A 619 22.67 -2.20 21.73
C GLU A 619 21.39 -1.35 21.64
N SER A 620 21.51 -0.09 22.06
CA SER A 620 20.39 0.86 22.09
C SER A 620 20.03 1.41 20.71
N SER A 621 20.92 1.34 19.73
CA SER A 621 20.75 1.93 18.39
C SER A 621 20.19 0.95 17.34
N ILE A 622 19.85 -0.28 17.72
CA ILE A 622 19.23 -1.27 16.82
C ILE A 622 17.86 -1.69 17.35
N ASN A 623 16.96 -2.09 16.45
CA ASN A 623 15.79 -2.89 16.86
C ASN A 623 16.24 -4.34 17.11
N ASP A 624 15.32 -5.17 17.59
CA ASP A 624 15.59 -6.59 17.77
C ASP A 624 15.53 -7.28 16.41
N VAL A 625 16.44 -8.23 16.19
CA VAL A 625 16.66 -8.83 14.87
C VAL A 625 16.83 -10.33 15.00
N SER A 626 16.36 -11.07 14.00
CA SER A 626 16.69 -12.49 13.90
C SER A 626 17.97 -12.68 13.08
N PRO A 627 19.07 -13.23 13.65
CA PRO A 627 20.33 -13.41 12.94
C PRO A 627 20.19 -14.18 11.63
N ALA A 628 19.37 -15.24 11.62
CA ALA A 628 19.12 -16.04 10.43
C ALA A 628 18.37 -15.25 9.35
N VAL A 629 17.38 -14.43 9.72
CA VAL A 629 16.65 -13.57 8.77
C VAL A 629 17.58 -12.51 8.19
N THR A 630 18.39 -11.86 9.03
CA THR A 630 19.40 -10.86 8.61
C THR A 630 20.44 -11.48 7.68
N ALA A 631 20.98 -12.65 8.04
CA ALA A 631 22.00 -13.34 7.24
C ALA A 631 21.48 -13.78 5.87
N THR A 632 20.24 -14.28 5.79
CA THR A 632 19.67 -14.80 4.54
C THR A 632 19.15 -13.70 3.62
N ASN A 633 18.56 -12.63 4.17
CA ASN A 633 17.99 -11.54 3.38
C ASN A 633 19.00 -10.41 3.09
N ARG A 634 20.14 -10.37 3.79
CA ARG A 634 21.24 -9.41 3.57
C ARG A 634 20.80 -7.94 3.61
N CYS A 635 19.78 -7.62 4.40
CA CYS A 635 19.12 -6.32 4.38
C CYS A 635 18.64 -5.89 5.77
N ASN A 636 18.02 -4.69 5.85
CA ASN A 636 17.41 -4.23 7.08
C ASN A 636 16.17 -5.06 7.42
N THR A 637 16.14 -5.54 8.66
CA THR A 637 15.17 -6.48 9.21
C THR A 637 14.79 -6.04 10.61
N ASP A 638 13.58 -6.39 11.02
CA ASP A 638 13.09 -6.19 12.38
C ASP A 638 12.29 -7.43 12.78
N ALA A 639 12.43 -7.90 14.00
CA ALA A 639 11.67 -9.02 14.52
C ALA A 639 11.24 -8.73 15.96
N ARG A 640 9.94 -8.89 16.23
CA ARG A 640 9.35 -8.64 17.53
C ARG A 640 8.50 -9.82 17.97
N CYS A 641 8.78 -10.30 19.17
CA CYS A 641 7.93 -11.27 19.87
C CYS A 641 6.66 -10.57 20.41
N LEU A 642 5.51 -11.18 20.17
CA LEU A 642 4.19 -10.71 20.59
C LEU A 642 3.58 -11.61 21.69
N LEU A 643 4.35 -12.54 22.23
CA LEU A 643 3.89 -13.48 23.26
C LEU A 643 3.78 -12.85 24.67
N SER A 644 4.24 -11.62 24.87
CA SER A 644 4.18 -10.96 26.18
C SER A 644 3.70 -9.50 26.13
N GLY A 645 2.74 -9.20 27.02
CA GLY A 645 2.27 -7.85 27.33
C GLY A 645 1.23 -7.24 26.37
N THR A 646 0.91 -5.97 26.61
CA THR A 646 -0.02 -5.14 25.82
C THR A 646 0.53 -4.76 24.42
N SER A 647 1.76 -5.19 24.12
CA SER A 647 2.48 -4.94 22.87
C SER A 647 1.68 -5.40 21.64
N VAL A 648 0.90 -6.47 21.76
CA VAL A 648 0.08 -7.01 20.66
C VAL A 648 -0.98 -6.01 20.22
N LYS A 649 -1.71 -5.37 21.14
CA LYS A 649 -2.74 -4.38 20.77
C LYS A 649 -2.13 -3.23 19.99
N ALA A 650 -0.95 -2.77 20.42
CA ALA A 650 -0.20 -1.70 19.75
C ALA A 650 0.35 -2.15 18.39
N VAL A 651 0.86 -3.38 18.26
CA VAL A 651 1.40 -3.90 16.99
C VAL A 651 0.29 -4.21 15.99
N VAL A 652 -0.84 -4.77 16.43
CA VAL A 652 -2.03 -4.94 15.60
C VAL A 652 -2.55 -3.58 15.16
N GLY A 653 -2.65 -2.61 16.08
CA GLY A 653 -2.98 -1.22 15.77
C GLY A 653 -2.02 -0.64 14.73
N TYR A 654 -0.72 -0.78 14.93
CA TYR A 654 0.32 -0.34 13.99
C TYR A 654 0.18 -1.01 12.62
N VAL A 655 0.09 -2.34 12.54
CA VAL A 655 -0.02 -3.05 11.25
C VAL A 655 -1.30 -2.66 10.52
N THR A 656 -2.40 -2.55 11.25
CA THR A 656 -3.69 -2.12 10.68
C THR A 656 -3.69 -0.65 10.27
N ASP A 657 -2.99 0.23 11.01
CA ASP A 657 -2.74 1.61 10.64
C ASP A 657 -1.85 1.69 9.40
N TYR A 658 -0.81 0.88 9.29
CA TYR A 658 0.08 0.83 8.12
C TYR A 658 -0.67 0.42 6.85
N ILE A 659 -1.53 -0.58 6.95
CA ILE A 659 -2.42 -0.96 5.84
C ILE A 659 -3.35 0.18 5.49
N THR A 660 -3.82 0.93 6.48
CA THR A 660 -4.74 2.03 6.29
C THR A 660 -4.12 3.40 6.20
N LYS A 661 -2.78 3.50 6.04
CA LYS A 661 -2.09 4.74 5.68
C LYS A 661 -2.59 5.17 4.32
N GLY A 662 -3.69 5.89 4.35
CA GLY A 662 -4.33 6.41 3.16
C GLY A 662 -3.45 7.50 2.60
N TRP A 663 -2.99 7.30 1.36
CA TRP A 663 -2.29 8.32 0.58
C TRP A 663 -3.08 9.64 0.53
N LEU A 664 -4.41 9.52 0.54
CA LEU A 664 -5.33 10.64 0.59
C LEU A 664 -6.01 10.73 1.95
N LYS A 665 -5.91 11.90 2.57
CA LYS A 665 -6.72 12.26 3.73
C LYS A 665 -8.19 12.37 3.31
N THR A 666 -9.11 12.09 4.22
CA THR A 666 -10.57 12.12 3.96
C THR A 666 -11.03 13.41 3.30
N HIS A 667 -10.52 14.58 3.73
CA HIS A 667 -10.86 15.87 3.09
C HIS A 667 -10.44 15.94 1.61
N GLN A 668 -9.34 15.30 1.23
CA GLN A 668 -8.87 15.26 -0.16
C GLN A 668 -9.77 14.38 -1.03
N VAL A 669 -10.37 13.33 -0.44
CA VAL A 669 -11.37 12.49 -1.11
C VAL A 669 -12.64 13.28 -1.39
N PHE A 670 -13.16 14.00 -0.40
CA PHE A 670 -14.32 14.89 -0.57
C PHE A 670 -14.05 16.02 -1.57
N SER A 671 -12.88 16.67 -1.49
CA SER A 671 -12.48 17.70 -2.45
C SER A 671 -12.34 17.15 -3.88
N ALA A 672 -11.75 15.96 -4.07
CA ALA A 672 -11.68 15.33 -5.39
C ALA A 672 -13.08 14.97 -5.94
N THR A 673 -13.97 14.55 -5.05
CA THR A 673 -15.36 14.25 -5.40
C THR A 673 -16.07 15.53 -5.84
N TYR A 674 -15.95 16.62 -5.07
CA TYR A 674 -16.47 17.93 -5.45
C TYR A 674 -15.97 18.38 -6.83
N ASP A 675 -14.65 18.35 -7.06
CA ASP A 675 -14.05 18.74 -8.34
C ASP A 675 -14.62 17.91 -9.50
N ALA A 676 -14.82 16.61 -9.30
CA ALA A 676 -15.35 15.72 -10.31
C ALA A 676 -16.82 16.03 -10.63
N PHE A 677 -17.66 16.28 -9.63
CA PHE A 677 -19.07 16.64 -9.84
C PHE A 677 -19.20 17.98 -10.57
N THR A 678 -18.49 19.02 -10.11
CA THR A 678 -18.55 20.36 -10.70
C THR A 678 -18.04 20.40 -12.14
N LYS A 679 -16.98 19.65 -12.46
CA LYS A 679 -16.41 19.61 -13.83
C LYS A 679 -17.22 18.75 -14.81
N ASN A 680 -18.15 17.93 -14.33
CA ASN A 680 -18.84 16.92 -15.14
C ASN A 680 -20.35 16.95 -14.93
N GLU A 681 -20.93 18.08 -14.58
CA GLU A 681 -22.37 18.24 -14.33
C GLU A 681 -23.23 17.76 -15.52
N GLU A 682 -22.77 18.02 -16.75
CA GLU A 682 -23.39 17.56 -17.99
C GLU A 682 -23.50 16.02 -18.10
N VAL A 683 -22.62 15.27 -17.43
CA VAL A 683 -22.60 13.79 -17.46
C VAL A 683 -23.81 13.22 -16.74
N LEU A 684 -24.29 13.86 -15.66
CA LEU A 684 -25.51 13.43 -14.96
C LEU A 684 -26.77 13.74 -15.79
N ASN A 685 -26.71 14.81 -16.58
CA ASN A 685 -27.83 15.23 -17.45
C ASN A 685 -27.92 14.44 -18.76
N SER A 686 -26.87 13.68 -19.12
CA SER A 686 -26.85 12.82 -20.33
C SER A 686 -27.75 11.58 -20.27
N ASP A 687 -28.35 11.30 -19.10
CA ASP A 687 -29.29 10.17 -18.91
C ASP A 687 -30.65 10.35 -19.64
N GLN A 688 -30.87 11.48 -20.33
CA GLN A 688 -32.07 11.66 -21.16
C GLN A 688 -32.01 10.90 -22.50
N GLU A 689 -30.83 10.45 -22.95
CA GLU A 689 -30.63 9.72 -24.24
C GLU A 689 -30.18 8.25 -24.08
N GLU A 690 -29.63 7.86 -22.92
CA GLU A 690 -29.17 6.49 -22.61
C GLU A 690 -29.95 5.87 -21.42
N LYS A 691 -29.84 4.55 -21.22
CA LYS A 691 -30.47 3.81 -20.11
C LYS A 691 -30.26 4.52 -18.76
N ALA A 692 -31.35 4.73 -18.01
CA ALA A 692 -31.35 5.38 -16.70
C ALA A 692 -30.25 4.85 -15.77
N GLY A 693 -29.44 5.77 -15.20
CA GLY A 693 -28.36 5.46 -14.25
C GLY A 693 -26.97 5.36 -14.89
N ASN A 694 -26.83 5.49 -16.21
CA ASN A 694 -25.52 5.50 -16.88
C ASN A 694 -24.69 6.74 -16.51
N GLY A 695 -25.32 7.91 -16.36
CA GLY A 695 -24.71 9.16 -15.95
C GLY A 695 -24.13 9.05 -14.55
N ALA A 696 -24.89 8.49 -13.60
CA ALA A 696 -24.41 8.21 -12.25
C ALA A 696 -23.21 7.24 -12.23
N ARG A 697 -23.23 6.17 -13.05
CA ARG A 697 -22.07 5.27 -13.18
C ARG A 697 -20.84 6.01 -13.70
N ARG A 698 -20.99 6.78 -14.79
CA ARG A 698 -19.90 7.56 -15.39
C ARG A 698 -19.34 8.58 -14.39
N MET A 699 -20.20 9.17 -13.55
CA MET A 699 -19.79 10.07 -12.48
C MET A 699 -18.94 9.36 -11.41
N ILE A 700 -19.40 8.22 -10.88
CA ILE A 700 -18.61 7.40 -9.93
C ILE A 700 -17.23 7.06 -10.51
N MET A 701 -17.20 6.58 -11.76
CA MET A 701 -15.94 6.24 -12.43
C MET A 701 -15.00 7.45 -12.55
N LYS A 702 -15.54 8.65 -12.84
CA LYS A 702 -14.76 9.90 -12.90
C LYS A 702 -14.19 10.30 -11.53
N VAL A 703 -14.96 10.13 -10.45
CA VAL A 703 -14.48 10.35 -9.08
C VAL A 703 -13.35 9.37 -8.76
N VAL A 704 -13.55 8.07 -8.97
CA VAL A 704 -12.52 7.04 -8.70
C VAL A 704 -11.25 7.31 -9.50
N ASN A 705 -11.36 7.62 -10.79
CA ASN A 705 -10.20 7.95 -11.62
C ASN A 705 -9.49 9.22 -11.15
N SER A 706 -10.23 10.20 -10.62
CA SER A 706 -9.65 11.42 -10.02
C SER A 706 -8.95 11.13 -8.68
N LEU A 707 -9.39 10.14 -7.92
CA LEU A 707 -8.71 9.71 -6.70
C LEU A 707 -7.42 8.98 -7.04
N SER A 708 -7.46 8.07 -8.02
CA SER A 708 -6.28 7.33 -8.49
C SER A 708 -5.19 8.28 -9.02
N SER A 709 -5.54 9.36 -9.72
CA SER A 709 -4.54 10.33 -10.20
C SER A 709 -3.86 11.13 -9.08
N LYS A 710 -4.47 11.21 -7.88
CA LYS A 710 -3.88 11.88 -6.72
C LYS A 710 -2.99 10.94 -5.88
N MET A 711 -2.88 9.66 -6.26
CA MET A 711 -2.04 8.66 -5.59
C MET A 711 -0.75 8.45 -6.37
N GLU A 712 0.39 8.46 -5.68
CA GLU A 712 1.70 8.23 -6.28
C GLU A 712 2.18 6.81 -5.99
N ILE A 713 2.18 5.97 -7.03
CA ILE A 713 2.71 4.61 -6.98
C ILE A 713 4.15 4.61 -7.52
N GLY A 714 5.06 3.93 -6.82
CA GLY A 714 6.42 3.66 -7.25
C GLY A 714 6.49 2.63 -8.38
N ALA A 715 7.50 2.77 -9.24
CA ALA A 715 7.63 1.88 -10.40
C ALA A 715 7.74 0.39 -10.05
N PRO A 716 8.43 -0.02 -8.96
CA PRO A 716 8.44 -1.43 -8.53
C PRO A 716 7.06 -1.97 -8.13
N MET A 717 6.21 -1.18 -7.46
CA MET A 717 4.86 -1.60 -7.08
C MET A 717 3.94 -1.70 -8.30
N ALA A 718 4.02 -0.73 -9.23
CA ALA A 718 3.34 -0.82 -10.52
C ALA A 718 3.74 -2.09 -11.28
N ALA A 719 5.05 -2.40 -11.33
CA ALA A 719 5.52 -3.64 -11.94
C ALA A 719 5.04 -4.89 -11.19
N LEU A 720 4.94 -4.86 -9.85
CA LEU A 720 4.38 -5.94 -9.05
C LEU A 720 2.92 -6.24 -9.46
N TYR A 721 2.09 -5.21 -9.61
CA TYR A 721 0.71 -5.35 -10.09
C TYR A 721 0.64 -5.84 -11.54
N LEU A 722 1.47 -5.32 -12.46
CA LEU A 722 1.46 -5.76 -13.86
C LEU A 722 1.91 -7.21 -14.04
N LEU A 723 2.76 -7.71 -13.15
CA LEU A 723 3.15 -9.12 -13.10
C LEU A 723 2.09 -10.01 -12.41
N GLU A 724 1.02 -9.42 -11.88
CA GLU A 724 0.03 -10.02 -10.96
C GLU A 724 0.69 -10.77 -9.80
N ASN A 725 1.77 -10.21 -9.28
CA ASN A 725 2.28 -10.63 -7.99
C ASN A 725 1.40 -9.97 -6.91
N PRO A 726 1.16 -10.66 -5.78
CA PRO A 726 0.23 -10.16 -4.78
C PRO A 726 0.84 -8.98 -3.99
N ASP A 727 -0.01 -8.04 -3.59
CA ASP A 727 0.34 -6.91 -2.72
C ASP A 727 0.23 -7.22 -1.23
N HIS A 728 -0.21 -8.44 -0.91
CA HIS A 728 -0.21 -9.05 0.40
C HIS A 728 -0.17 -10.58 0.26
N TYR A 729 0.50 -11.27 1.17
CA TYR A 729 0.66 -12.72 1.20
C TYR A 729 -0.11 -13.26 2.40
N THR A 730 -0.88 -14.32 2.23
CA THR A 730 -1.66 -14.89 3.33
C THR A 730 -1.75 -16.41 3.24
N SER A 731 -1.92 -17.05 4.39
CA SER A 731 -2.18 -18.49 4.49
C SER A 731 -3.66 -18.87 4.34
N HIS A 732 -4.58 -17.90 4.37
CA HIS A 732 -6.03 -18.15 4.38
C HIS A 732 -6.72 -17.43 3.22
N GLU A 733 -7.86 -17.97 2.81
CA GLU A 733 -8.77 -17.28 1.90
C GLU A 733 -9.82 -16.51 2.69
N PHE A 734 -10.13 -15.30 2.24
CA PHE A 734 -11.08 -14.42 2.90
C PHE A 734 -12.27 -14.13 2.01
N VAL A 735 -13.46 -14.14 2.61
CA VAL A 735 -14.71 -13.80 1.92
C VAL A 735 -15.41 -12.68 2.68
N PRO A 736 -15.75 -11.55 2.02
CA PRO A 736 -16.54 -10.50 2.65
C PRO A 736 -17.93 -11.01 3.06
N PHE A 737 -18.22 -10.98 4.36
CA PHE A 737 -19.55 -11.29 4.89
C PHE A 737 -20.33 -9.99 5.16
N TYR A 738 -21.41 -9.77 4.39
CA TYR A 738 -22.23 -8.56 4.50
C TYR A 738 -23.22 -8.66 5.67
N TRP A 739 -22.72 -8.67 6.91
CA TRP A 739 -23.49 -8.87 8.13
C TRP A 739 -24.77 -8.04 8.20
N LYS A 740 -24.69 -6.73 7.89
CA LYS A 740 -25.86 -5.86 7.94
C LYS A 740 -26.97 -6.29 6.97
N ASN A 741 -26.61 -6.73 5.76
CA ASN A 741 -27.60 -7.20 4.79
C ASN A 741 -28.21 -8.52 5.24
N TYR A 742 -27.39 -9.43 5.78
CA TYR A 742 -27.86 -10.68 6.36
C TYR A 742 -28.81 -10.43 7.54
N MET A 743 -28.44 -9.57 8.50
CA MET A 743 -29.28 -9.22 9.64
C MET A 743 -30.57 -8.53 9.22
N ASN A 744 -30.52 -7.60 8.27
CA ASN A 744 -31.73 -6.97 7.74
C ASN A 744 -32.68 -8.01 7.10
N TYR A 745 -32.12 -8.98 6.37
CA TYR A 745 -32.88 -10.08 5.79
C TYR A 745 -33.50 -10.97 6.88
N VAL A 746 -32.69 -11.41 7.86
CA VAL A 746 -33.18 -12.21 8.99
C VAL A 746 -34.26 -11.47 9.76
N GLN A 747 -34.09 -10.17 10.01
CA GLN A 747 -35.10 -9.34 10.67
C GLN A 747 -36.38 -9.20 9.85
N SER A 748 -36.29 -9.06 8.52
CA SER A 748 -37.48 -8.98 7.68
C SER A 748 -38.23 -10.31 7.63
N GLU A 749 -37.51 -11.43 7.51
CA GLU A 749 -38.11 -12.78 7.53
C GLU A 749 -38.70 -13.09 8.91
N TRP A 750 -37.99 -12.73 9.99
CA TRP A 750 -38.48 -12.90 11.36
C TRP A 750 -39.74 -12.09 11.60
N LYS A 751 -39.79 -10.84 11.12
CA LYS A 751 -41.00 -10.02 11.17
C LYS A 751 -42.13 -10.63 10.36
N ALA A 752 -41.86 -11.11 9.14
CA ALA A 752 -42.88 -11.78 8.32
C ALA A 752 -43.44 -13.03 9.01
N LEU A 753 -42.59 -13.81 9.70
CA LEU A 753 -43.03 -14.97 10.49
C LEU A 753 -43.89 -14.57 11.70
N LEU A 754 -43.54 -13.49 12.39
CA LEU A 754 -44.35 -12.96 13.49
C LEU A 754 -45.71 -12.43 13.00
N ASP A 755 -45.71 -11.69 11.89
CA ASP A 755 -46.93 -11.16 11.27
C ASP A 755 -47.83 -12.29 10.75
N MET A 756 -47.27 -13.45 10.37
CA MET A 756 -48.02 -14.67 10.03
C MET A 756 -48.50 -15.47 11.25
N ALA A 757 -47.91 -15.25 12.42
CA ALA A 757 -48.27 -15.92 13.67
C ALA A 757 -49.30 -15.14 14.50
N GLU A 758 -49.62 -13.90 14.12
CA GLU A 758 -50.76 -13.18 14.67
C GLU A 758 -52.06 -13.81 14.13
N PRO A 759 -52.94 -14.36 15.00
CA PRO A 759 -54.19 -14.93 14.54
C PRO A 759 -55.05 -13.85 13.89
N THR A 760 -55.59 -14.13 12.71
CA THR A 760 -56.60 -13.26 12.11
C THR A 760 -57.79 -13.12 13.07
N ASP A 761 -58.38 -11.93 13.18
CA ASP A 761 -59.53 -11.67 14.08
C ASP A 761 -60.70 -12.67 13.89
N ASP A 762 -60.77 -13.33 12.73
CA ASP A 762 -61.75 -14.39 12.43
C ASP A 762 -61.46 -15.74 13.14
N GLU A 763 -60.23 -16.03 13.56
CA GLU A 763 -59.87 -17.24 14.32
C GLU A 763 -60.10 -17.07 15.83
N ILE A 764 -60.06 -15.84 16.34
CA ILE A 764 -60.34 -15.52 17.75
C ILE A 764 -61.85 -15.65 18.05
N ALA A 765 -62.72 -15.54 17.04
CA ALA A 765 -64.17 -15.65 17.21
C ALA A 765 -64.69 -17.08 17.49
N ASN A 766 -63.86 -18.13 17.37
CA ASN A 766 -64.30 -19.53 17.48
C ASN A 766 -63.58 -20.37 18.55
N THR A 767 -62.90 -19.75 19.52
CA THR A 767 -62.35 -20.49 20.68
C THR A 767 -63.21 -20.27 21.92
N PRO A 768 -63.77 -21.34 22.54
CA PRO A 768 -64.48 -21.22 23.81
C PRO A 768 -63.51 -20.79 24.91
N GLU A 769 -63.98 -19.85 25.73
CA GLU A 769 -63.35 -19.40 26.97
C GLU A 769 -62.88 -20.58 27.83
N ASP A 770 -61.56 -20.76 27.97
CA ASP A 770 -60.87 -21.09 29.22
C ASP A 770 -59.40 -21.45 28.94
N VAL A 771 -58.48 -20.49 29.11
CA VAL A 771 -57.31 -20.61 29.99
C VAL A 771 -56.84 -19.20 30.31
N GLY A 772 -56.98 -18.78 31.56
CA GLY A 772 -56.49 -17.49 32.05
C GLY A 772 -54.98 -17.39 31.92
N VAL A 773 -54.49 -16.60 30.96
CA VAL A 773 -53.15 -16.04 30.98
C VAL A 773 -53.30 -14.51 30.96
N SER A 774 -53.06 -13.91 32.12
CA SER A 774 -53.03 -12.46 32.27
C SER A 774 -51.98 -11.87 31.33
N ARG A 775 -52.40 -11.04 30.37
CA ARG A 775 -51.48 -10.16 29.63
C ARG A 775 -50.81 -9.21 30.63
N THR A 776 -49.58 -9.50 31.00
CA THR A 776 -48.69 -8.43 31.48
C THR A 776 -48.32 -7.60 30.26
N ASN A 777 -48.85 -6.38 30.20
CA ASN A 777 -48.37 -5.34 29.29
C ASN A 777 -46.92 -4.99 29.65
N ALA A 778 -45.97 -5.82 29.22
CA ALA A 778 -44.58 -5.44 29.12
C ALA A 778 -44.40 -4.90 27.71
N THR A 779 -44.42 -3.58 27.57
CA THR A 779 -43.87 -2.89 26.40
C THR A 779 -42.42 -3.34 26.24
N PHE A 780 -42.20 -4.27 25.33
CA PHE A 780 -40.86 -4.68 24.92
C PHE A 780 -40.35 -3.62 23.93
N ASN A 781 -39.62 -2.64 24.44
CA ASN A 781 -38.78 -1.75 23.64
C ASN A 781 -37.41 -2.42 23.50
N PRO A 782 -37.02 -2.95 22.33
CA PRO A 782 -35.66 -3.39 22.12
C PRO A 782 -34.84 -2.20 21.64
N THR A 783 -34.38 -1.35 22.56
CA THR A 783 -33.14 -0.59 22.33
C THR A 783 -32.00 -1.56 22.58
N LEU A 784 -31.38 -2.02 21.50
CA LEU A 784 -30.44 -3.16 21.49
C LEU A 784 -29.07 -2.83 22.09
N ASP A 785 -28.81 -1.57 22.47
CA ASP A 785 -27.51 -1.16 23.00
C ASP A 785 -27.27 -1.65 24.44
N ASP A 786 -28.32 -1.88 25.24
CA ASP A 786 -28.17 -2.34 26.63
C ASP A 786 -27.95 -3.87 26.75
N THR A 787 -28.46 -4.65 25.79
CA THR A 787 -28.28 -6.12 25.80
C THR A 787 -26.86 -6.57 25.41
N MET A 788 -26.08 -5.72 24.73
CA MET A 788 -24.67 -6.01 24.47
C MET A 788 -23.77 -5.73 25.69
N ALA A 789 -24.16 -4.86 26.63
CA ALA A 789 -23.37 -4.66 27.84
C ALA A 789 -23.47 -5.87 28.78
N ALA A 790 -24.66 -6.46 28.93
CA ALA A 790 -24.90 -7.58 29.84
C ALA A 790 -24.31 -8.93 29.36
N VAL A 791 -24.30 -9.19 28.04
CA VAL A 791 -23.77 -10.46 27.49
C VAL A 791 -22.24 -10.50 27.47
N PHE A 792 -21.57 -9.34 27.46
CA PHE A 792 -20.10 -9.25 27.51
C PHE A 792 -19.54 -9.38 28.94
N ASP A 793 -20.33 -9.09 29.98
CA ASP A 793 -19.92 -9.26 31.39
C ASP A 793 -20.15 -10.71 31.90
N GLU A 794 -21.16 -11.45 31.41
CA GLU A 794 -21.46 -12.80 31.91
C GLU A 794 -20.70 -13.95 31.23
N LEU A 795 -19.93 -13.70 30.16
CA LEU A 795 -19.05 -14.72 29.55
C LEU A 795 -17.66 -14.81 30.20
N GLY A 796 -17.44 -14.11 31.31
CA GLY A 796 -16.20 -14.10 32.08
C GLY A 796 -16.08 -15.18 33.16
N ASP A 797 -17.17 -15.84 33.56
CA ASP A 797 -17.17 -16.77 34.70
C ASP A 797 -17.93 -18.07 34.37
N SER A 798 -17.19 -19.05 33.85
CA SER A 798 -17.26 -20.48 34.22
C SER A 798 -16.74 -21.32 33.07
N LEU A 799 -15.88 -22.29 33.38
CA LEU A 799 -15.97 -23.69 32.93
C LEU A 799 -14.74 -24.45 33.45
N ASP A 800 -14.82 -24.86 34.71
CA ASP A 800 -14.15 -26.07 35.19
C ASP A 800 -15.10 -27.25 34.92
N SER A 801 -14.71 -28.23 34.11
CA SER A 801 -14.87 -29.67 34.42
C SER A 801 -14.40 -30.58 33.28
N GLU A 802 -13.65 -31.60 33.69
CA GLU A 802 -13.06 -32.67 32.89
C GLU A 802 -14.04 -33.85 32.60
N PRO A 803 -13.64 -34.88 31.81
CA PRO A 803 -14.51 -35.57 30.84
C PRO A 803 -15.12 -36.89 31.36
N ASN A 804 -16.14 -37.42 30.67
CA ASN A 804 -16.56 -38.82 30.80
C ASN A 804 -17.10 -39.43 29.48
N ASP A 805 -17.00 -40.75 29.43
CA ASP A 805 -16.93 -41.68 28.29
C ASP A 805 -18.19 -41.94 27.42
N CYS A 806 -17.92 -42.16 26.11
CA CYS A 806 -18.51 -43.10 25.09
C CYS A 806 -20.04 -43.20 24.83
N PRO A 807 -20.53 -43.78 23.68
CA PRO A 807 -19.83 -44.53 22.62
C PRO A 807 -20.08 -44.07 21.16
N ALA A 808 -19.27 -44.62 20.25
CA ALA A 808 -19.25 -44.41 18.81
C ALA A 808 -20.48 -44.91 18.03
N ILE A 809 -20.84 -44.20 16.94
CA ILE A 809 -21.64 -44.72 15.82
C ILE A 809 -20.93 -44.39 14.51
N LYS A 810 -20.87 -45.40 13.62
CA LYS A 810 -20.15 -45.44 12.35
C LYS A 810 -21.07 -45.10 11.15
N VAL A 811 -20.53 -44.27 10.25
CA VAL A 811 -20.45 -44.39 8.76
C VAL A 811 -21.74 -44.19 7.94
N GLU A 812 -21.73 -43.28 6.95
CA GLU A 812 -21.64 -43.60 5.51
C GLU A 812 -21.43 -42.33 4.64
N ASN A 813 -20.44 -42.40 3.74
CA ASN A 813 -20.14 -41.43 2.69
C ASN A 813 -21.13 -41.61 1.54
N HIS A 814 -21.61 -40.51 0.95
CA HIS A 814 -22.03 -40.51 -0.45
C HIS A 814 -21.67 -39.19 -1.14
N ASP A 815 -21.16 -39.36 -2.37
CA ASP A 815 -20.52 -38.39 -3.27
C ASP A 815 -21.42 -37.23 -3.76
N ASP A 816 -20.73 -36.17 -4.20
CA ASP A 816 -21.02 -35.27 -5.34
C ASP A 816 -22.48 -34.95 -5.70
N ASP A 817 -22.89 -33.69 -5.48
CA ASP A 817 -23.65 -32.93 -6.50
C ASP A 817 -23.69 -31.42 -6.21
N VAL A 818 -23.18 -30.65 -7.17
CA VAL A 818 -23.24 -29.18 -7.24
C VAL A 818 -24.62 -28.78 -7.77
N ILE A 819 -25.44 -28.10 -6.96
CA ILE A 819 -26.71 -27.50 -7.43
C ILE A 819 -26.60 -25.97 -7.44
N LEU A 820 -26.48 -25.42 -8.66
CA LEU A 820 -26.74 -24.02 -8.99
C LEU A 820 -28.26 -23.76 -8.94
N LEU A 821 -28.73 -22.87 -8.07
CA LEU A 821 -30.11 -22.38 -8.09
C LEU A 821 -30.19 -20.97 -8.71
N SER A 822 -30.73 -20.91 -9.93
CA SER A 822 -31.21 -19.70 -10.58
C SER A 822 -32.63 -19.36 -10.09
N ALA A 823 -32.84 -18.16 -9.57
CA ALA A 823 -34.18 -17.67 -9.23
C ALA A 823 -34.68 -16.69 -10.31
N GLY A 824 -35.76 -17.07 -10.98
CA GLY A 824 -36.49 -16.30 -11.97
C GLY A 824 -37.35 -15.20 -11.37
N ALA A 825 -37.67 -14.22 -12.21
CA ALA A 825 -38.45 -13.04 -11.91
C ALA A 825 -39.94 -13.36 -11.62
N ALA A 826 -40.51 -12.64 -10.66
CA ALA A 826 -41.96 -12.42 -10.54
C ALA A 826 -42.22 -10.94 -10.22
N THR A 827 -43.05 -10.31 -11.03
CA THR A 827 -43.51 -8.90 -10.96
C THR A 827 -44.81 -8.75 -10.17
N PHE A 828 -45.23 -7.49 -9.94
CA PHE A 828 -46.56 -6.93 -9.57
C PHE A 828 -46.66 -6.30 -8.15
N PRO A 829 -47.64 -5.41 -7.88
CA PRO A 829 -47.90 -4.13 -8.54
C PRO A 829 -48.04 -2.95 -7.54
N SER A 830 -48.08 -1.74 -8.09
CA SER A 830 -48.24 -0.44 -7.42
C SER A 830 -49.56 -0.26 -6.65
N GLY A 831 -49.48 0.31 -5.45
CA GLY A 831 -50.63 0.89 -4.73
C GLY A 831 -50.17 1.78 -3.57
N ASN A 832 -50.42 3.08 -3.70
CA ASN A 832 -50.26 4.08 -2.64
C ASN A 832 -51.66 4.27 -2.00
N PRO A 833 -51.77 4.48 -0.68
CA PRO A 833 -52.10 5.84 -0.27
C PRO A 833 -51.37 6.33 1.00
N ALA A 834 -51.21 7.64 1.03
CA ALA A 834 -50.60 8.42 2.09
C ALA A 834 -51.35 8.39 3.43
N LEU A 835 -50.59 8.44 4.53
CA LEU A 835 -50.99 9.07 5.80
C LEU A 835 -49.70 9.51 6.53
N LYS A 836 -49.60 10.82 6.81
CA LYS A 836 -48.60 11.41 7.72
C LYS A 836 -48.98 11.08 9.18
N PRO A 837 -47.99 10.95 10.07
CA PRO A 837 -47.94 11.88 11.20
C PRO A 837 -46.57 12.52 11.41
N GLU A 838 -46.61 13.73 11.98
CA GLU A 838 -45.51 14.56 12.45
C GLU A 838 -44.99 14.12 13.85
N PRO A 839 -43.90 14.69 14.38
CA PRO A 839 -42.86 13.96 15.09
C PRO A 839 -43.04 13.93 16.61
N ASP A 840 -42.85 12.75 17.21
CA ASP A 840 -42.54 12.65 18.62
C ASP A 840 -41.02 12.52 18.80
N ALA A 841 -40.48 13.44 19.58
CA ALA A 841 -39.08 13.49 19.98
C ALA A 841 -38.71 12.21 20.73
N LEU A 842 -37.69 11.50 20.24
CA LEU A 842 -36.99 10.45 20.98
C LEU A 842 -35.66 11.01 21.50
N PRO A 843 -35.18 10.48 22.64
CA PRO A 843 -34.23 11.15 23.53
C PRO A 843 -32.85 11.30 22.88
N GLU A 844 -32.11 12.31 23.33
CA GLU A 844 -30.66 12.40 23.13
C GLU A 844 -30.02 11.07 23.58
N ASP A 845 -29.50 10.28 22.62
CA ASP A 845 -28.74 9.08 22.94
C ASP A 845 -27.47 9.51 23.69
N ASP A 846 -27.38 9.06 24.94
CA ASP A 846 -26.29 9.30 25.86
C ASP A 846 -24.92 8.99 25.24
N ASP A 847 -23.99 9.93 25.42
CA ASP A 847 -22.56 9.78 25.16
C ASP A 847 -22.03 8.52 25.89
N TYR A 848 -21.85 7.41 25.17
CA TYR A 848 -21.09 6.28 25.69
C TYR A 848 -19.67 6.73 26.04
N PRO A 849 -19.12 6.30 27.20
CA PRO A 849 -17.89 6.87 27.72
C PRO A 849 -16.72 6.64 26.77
N ILE A 850 -16.03 7.73 26.44
CA ILE A 850 -14.72 7.72 25.80
C ILE A 850 -13.76 7.01 26.77
N GLU A 851 -13.30 5.80 26.43
CA GLU A 851 -12.18 5.21 27.16
C GLU A 851 -10.89 5.96 26.79
N SER A 852 -10.54 6.92 27.63
CA SER A 852 -9.26 7.64 27.57
C SER A 852 -8.25 6.97 28.49
N TYR A 853 -7.20 6.39 27.93
CA TYR A 853 -6.08 5.88 28.71
C TYR A 853 -5.04 6.99 28.86
N GLN A 854 -4.81 7.45 30.09
CA GLN A 854 -3.65 8.27 30.41
C GLN A 854 -2.44 7.35 30.65
N THR A 855 -1.43 7.47 29.80
CA THR A 855 -0.11 6.96 30.13
C THR A 855 0.66 8.06 30.88
N GLY A 856 1.56 7.69 31.80
CA GLY A 856 2.14 8.59 32.81
C GLY A 856 2.95 9.81 32.34
N ASN A 857 2.91 10.16 31.04
CA ASN A 857 3.62 11.27 30.40
C ASN A 857 2.68 12.12 29.49
N GLU A 858 1.47 12.48 29.94
CA GLU A 858 0.48 13.30 29.19
C GLU A 858 0.03 12.76 27.82
N GLU A 859 0.38 11.53 27.44
CA GLU A 859 -0.06 10.86 26.22
C GLU A 859 -1.44 10.20 26.44
N THR A 860 -2.46 10.70 25.71
CA THR A 860 -3.83 10.16 25.71
C THR A 860 -4.06 9.30 24.47
N VAL A 861 -4.41 8.02 24.64
CA VAL A 861 -4.93 7.16 23.55
C VAL A 861 -6.44 7.29 23.56
N GLN A 862 -7.04 7.75 22.45
CA GLN A 862 -8.49 7.76 22.28
C GLN A 862 -8.91 6.63 21.36
N ILE A 863 -9.66 5.67 21.90
CA ILE A 863 -10.33 4.63 21.12
C ILE A 863 -11.77 5.10 20.91
N THR A 864 -12.17 5.25 19.66
CA THR A 864 -13.53 5.70 19.28
C THR A 864 -14.17 4.68 18.36
N ARG A 865 -15.44 4.35 18.60
CA ARG A 865 -16.22 3.48 17.71
C ARG A 865 -16.84 4.35 16.61
N SER A 866 -16.62 3.98 15.34
CA SER A 866 -17.27 4.63 14.19
C SER A 866 -17.66 3.59 13.15
N ASN A 867 -18.92 3.59 12.71
CA ASN A 867 -19.47 2.67 11.71
C ASN A 867 -19.26 1.16 12.03
N GLY A 868 -19.25 0.79 13.32
CA GLY A 868 -18.98 -0.59 13.75
C GLY A 868 -17.51 -0.98 13.79
N TYR A 869 -16.58 -0.03 13.61
CA TYR A 869 -15.12 -0.25 13.71
C TYR A 869 -14.52 0.56 14.86
N TYR A 870 -13.44 0.04 15.46
CA TYR A 870 -12.64 0.77 16.43
C TYR A 870 -11.58 1.62 15.71
N LEU A 871 -11.51 2.91 16.05
CA LEU A 871 -10.49 3.87 15.62
C LEU A 871 -9.67 4.27 16.84
N ALA A 872 -8.41 3.85 16.89
CA ALA A 872 -7.45 4.43 17.82
C ALA A 872 -6.83 5.67 17.17
N LYS A 873 -6.78 6.79 17.90
CA LYS A 873 -6.06 7.99 17.42
C LYS A 873 -4.93 8.33 18.38
N SER A 874 -3.73 8.41 17.81
CA SER A 874 -2.54 8.90 18.49
C SER A 874 -2.16 10.32 18.12
N ASN A 875 -1.63 11.06 19.10
CA ASN A 875 -0.93 12.32 18.87
C ASN A 875 0.58 12.11 18.54
N THR A 876 1.11 10.88 18.64
CA THR A 876 2.51 10.49 18.36
C THR A 876 2.62 9.08 17.75
N ASP A 877 3.53 8.83 16.81
CA ASP A 877 3.64 7.58 16.02
C ASP A 877 4.04 6.28 16.80
N ASP A 878 3.95 6.22 18.14
CA ASP A 878 3.98 4.94 18.88
C ASP A 878 3.51 5.15 20.33
N TYR A 879 3.00 4.09 20.97
CA TYR A 879 2.54 4.03 22.37
C TYR A 879 3.18 2.82 23.06
N ARG A 880 4.28 3.06 23.78
CA ARG A 880 5.03 2.04 24.53
C ARG A 880 5.19 2.33 26.03
N HIS A 881 4.24 3.02 26.68
CA HIS A 881 4.33 3.26 28.14
C HIS A 881 3.45 2.33 28.98
N ARG A 882 4.03 1.83 30.09
CA ARG A 882 3.35 1.28 31.26
C ARG A 882 2.39 2.34 31.86
N PRO A 883 1.25 1.96 32.48
CA PRO A 883 0.66 2.77 33.52
C PRO A 883 1.58 2.76 34.75
N THR A 884 2.06 3.93 35.16
CA THR A 884 2.70 4.11 36.47
C THR A 884 1.64 3.90 37.57
N GLN A 885 2.05 3.30 38.69
CA GLN A 885 1.19 2.91 39.81
C GLN A 885 0.14 3.98 40.17
N LEU A 886 -1.14 3.60 40.13
CA LEU A 886 -2.19 4.24 40.92
C LEU A 886 -2.45 3.31 42.11
N GLU A 887 -1.92 3.69 43.27
CA GLU A 887 -2.46 3.20 44.55
C GLU A 887 -3.83 3.83 44.72
N VAL A 888 -4.90 3.03 44.59
CA VAL A 888 -6.24 3.43 45.00
C VAL A 888 -6.66 2.47 46.11
N GLU A 889 -6.73 3.00 47.33
CA GLU A 889 -7.34 2.34 48.48
C GLU A 889 -8.80 1.99 48.15
N ALA A 890 -9.14 0.70 48.15
CA ALA A 890 -10.51 0.24 47.95
C ALA A 890 -11.33 0.44 49.25
N PRO A 891 -12.52 1.08 49.20
CA PRO A 891 -13.48 0.97 50.28
C PRO A 891 -14.29 -0.33 50.12
N GLN A 892 -14.28 -1.15 51.17
CA GLN A 892 -15.15 -2.32 51.34
C GLN A 892 -16.63 -1.96 51.16
N LYS A 893 -17.36 -2.66 50.27
CA LYS A 893 -18.81 -2.90 50.45
C LYS A 893 -19.22 -4.32 50.04
N THR A 894 -20.16 -4.82 50.83
CA THR A 894 -20.64 -6.17 51.10
C THR A 894 -21.49 -6.83 50.01
N CYS A 895 -21.36 -8.16 49.91
CA CYS A 895 -22.23 -9.12 49.20
C CYS A 895 -23.74 -8.92 49.39
N GLY A 896 -24.50 -9.29 48.36
CA GLY A 896 -25.90 -9.72 48.50
C GLY A 896 -26.55 -10.22 47.20
N GLY A 897 -26.88 -11.52 47.15
CA GLY A 897 -28.11 -12.02 46.53
C GLY A 897 -28.06 -12.68 45.14
N LEU A 898 -27.87 -14.01 45.13
CA LEU A 898 -28.19 -14.93 44.03
C LEU A 898 -29.69 -14.93 43.65
N ARG A 899 -30.00 -15.02 42.34
CA ARG A 899 -31.05 -15.90 41.79
C ARG A 899 -30.63 -16.40 40.39
N SER A 900 -30.49 -17.71 40.27
CA SER A 900 -30.15 -18.43 39.04
C SER A 900 -31.37 -18.62 38.12
N LEU A 901 -31.14 -18.52 36.81
CA LEU A 901 -32.07 -18.95 35.76
C LEU A 901 -31.28 -19.80 34.75
N GLN A 902 -31.47 -21.11 34.82
CA GLN A 902 -30.84 -22.10 33.94
C GLN A 902 -31.54 -22.09 32.57
N ILE A 903 -30.82 -21.82 31.48
CA ILE A 903 -31.29 -22.06 30.11
C ILE A 903 -30.29 -23.01 29.45
N THR A 904 -30.74 -24.23 29.17
CA THR A 904 -29.97 -25.28 28.49
C THR A 904 -30.11 -25.10 26.98
N LEU A 905 -29.03 -24.79 26.26
CA LEU A 905 -28.99 -24.78 24.81
C LEU A 905 -28.20 -25.99 24.31
N SER A 906 -28.89 -26.91 23.64
CA SER A 906 -28.32 -28.08 22.97
C SER A 906 -27.77 -27.70 21.59
N HIS A 907 -26.46 -27.84 21.38
CA HIS A 907 -25.85 -27.72 20.06
C HIS A 907 -25.91 -29.06 19.29
N PRO A 908 -26.32 -29.09 18.01
CA PRO A 908 -26.08 -30.23 17.13
C PRO A 908 -24.61 -30.28 16.67
N PRO A 909 -24.04 -31.47 16.38
CA PRO A 909 -22.65 -31.63 15.95
C PRO A 909 -22.43 -31.09 14.54
N MET A 910 -21.32 -30.37 14.33
CA MET A 910 -20.88 -29.88 13.02
C MET A 910 -20.33 -31.03 12.14
N PRO A 911 -20.62 -31.06 10.83
CA PRO A 911 -19.78 -31.73 9.84
C PRO A 911 -18.48 -30.98 9.56
#